data_AF-A0A0K6IT86-F1
#
_entry.id   AF-A0A0K6IT86-F1
#
_cell.length_a   1.000
_cell.length_b   1.000
_cell.length_c   1.000
_cell.angle_alpha   90.00
_cell.angle_beta   90.00
_cell.angle_gamma   90.00
#
_symmetry.space_group_name_H-M   'P 1'
#
loop_
_entity.id
_entity.type
_entity.pdbx_description
1 polymer ?
#
loop_
_entity_poly.entity_id
_entity_poly.type
_entity_poly.pdbx_seq_one_letter_code
_entity_poly.pdbx_strand_id
1 'polypeptide(L)'
;MKLYTYFRSSAAYRVRIALALKGLDYEAVPVHLLRDGGEQHRPEYRAIHPGGLVPALQTDGGEVLVQSLAIIEYLEETHPEPPLLPPDPLGRARVRGLALTIACDTHPLNNLGVLRYLTERLGASEEQKLDWIRHWIERGLGTFERLLDDPRTGRFCHGDTPTLADCCLVPQVFNARRYECSLEAFPRIRAVVEACEALPAFQEAAPARQPDAPQPASGQRCHPNQGGADRPSAERPVVRSRSSFFGRTGEGEMHQPNDEPRKSVYYRYQVFPPYLPRETEARQKVVIVGAGPVGMTLALLLARYRVPSVILDSEVQVSEGSRAIVYTRRSMEILQQAGVARRIAEIGLPWRFGNSYYRGQRVFRMEAPHDEDSRFYPMINLQQQYLEEFLLEEVCRSGLVEVRWGNRLIGLSQCDDGVEARIDTQLGEYTLSTDWLVAADGARSSVRSLLGLSLVGDSYTGRFVIADIKIDLDLPTERLAFFDPEWNPGNTVLMHRQPFGIWRIDFRLPEGEEPEEALRFEVLAARIDAHLRMIGYEGKSWELDWCSVYSARALTLEDYVHGNVVFVGDAAHVLPIFGVRGANTGFQDAFDLAWKLAFTLYGWSDRSLLASYSEERVGAAKEIIEEAGRSTRFMTPPTTGHRTMRDAVLSLSIENGFVGPLFHWRTSRPHVYAHSRLNARDDDQALFLEGPVDGAPIPNVKLGLDDFLLDHWDESIHLLVFTEREALPADVTALLQRLRARGVPLRLLAISLGRDHVEGADLTLPDPEGRCWRKYGASVDGATYLVRPDQHVAARWGNCAVHRIAPVLERLVNRLGESA
;
A
#
# COMPACT_ATOMS: atom_id res chain seq x y z
N MET A 1 23.49 43.88 5.83
CA MET A 1 22.45 42.81 5.94
C MET A 1 22.29 42.34 7.39
N LYS A 2 21.14 41.76 7.76
CA LYS A 2 20.93 41.10 9.06
C LYS A 2 20.64 39.62 8.90
N LEU A 3 21.37 38.74 9.59
CA LEU A 3 21.15 37.29 9.57
C LEU A 3 20.53 36.83 10.88
N TYR A 4 19.26 36.41 10.81
CA TYR A 4 18.60 35.72 11.91
C TYR A 4 19.12 34.28 11.98
N THR A 5 19.81 33.96 13.07
CA THR A 5 20.68 32.77 13.16
C THR A 5 20.53 32.03 14.48
N TYR A 6 21.01 30.79 14.51
CA TYR A 6 21.20 30.02 15.74
C TYR A 6 22.52 29.27 15.64
N PHE A 7 23.37 29.34 16.66
CA PHE A 7 24.74 28.81 16.58
C PHE A 7 24.80 27.35 16.14
N ARG A 8 23.89 26.49 16.64
CA ARG A 8 23.83 25.05 16.28
C ARG A 8 22.96 24.70 15.07
N SER A 9 22.33 25.67 14.41
CA SER A 9 21.51 25.37 13.23
C SER A 9 22.40 25.10 12.02
N SER A 10 22.34 23.90 11.45
CA SER A 10 23.09 23.56 10.24
C SER A 10 22.64 24.38 9.02
N ALA A 11 21.35 24.70 8.91
CA ALA A 11 20.85 25.57 7.85
C ALA A 11 21.41 26.99 7.96
N ALA A 12 21.50 27.53 9.19
CA ALA A 12 22.09 28.85 9.40
C ALA A 12 23.61 28.83 9.20
N TYR A 13 24.27 27.74 9.60
CA TYR A 13 25.70 27.54 9.40
C TYR A 13 26.08 27.57 7.91
N ARG A 14 25.29 26.97 7.01
CA ARG A 14 25.49 27.07 5.54
C ARG A 14 25.62 28.52 5.06
N VAL A 15 24.69 29.38 5.51
CA VAL A 15 24.64 30.79 5.11
C VAL A 15 25.82 31.56 5.70
N ARG A 16 26.21 31.29 6.94
CA ARG A 16 27.40 31.89 7.55
C ARG A 16 28.68 31.56 6.78
N ILE A 17 28.84 30.30 6.35
CA ILE A 17 29.98 29.90 5.51
C ILE A 17 29.98 30.68 4.19
N ALA A 18 28.83 30.76 3.51
CA ALA A 18 28.73 31.47 2.23
C ALA A 18 29.04 32.97 2.35
N LEU A 19 28.51 33.64 3.40
CA LEU A 19 28.80 35.05 3.68
C LEU A 19 30.30 35.27 3.97
N ALA A 20 30.91 34.39 4.76
CA ALA A 20 32.33 34.47 5.09
C ALA A 20 33.23 34.19 3.87
N LEU A 21 32.89 33.20 3.04
CA LEU A 21 33.60 32.93 1.79
C LEU A 21 33.53 34.12 0.82
N LYS A 22 32.39 34.83 0.80
CA LYS A 22 32.20 36.03 -0.01
C LYS A 22 32.74 37.32 0.61
N GLY A 23 33.23 37.28 1.85
CA GLY A 23 33.71 38.46 2.57
C GLY A 23 32.62 39.50 2.83
N LEU A 24 31.37 39.07 3.04
CA LEU A 24 30.23 39.95 3.24
C LEU A 24 29.90 40.13 4.73
N ASP A 25 29.90 41.39 5.17
CA ASP A 25 29.54 41.75 6.54
C ASP A 25 28.03 41.60 6.79
N TYR A 26 27.68 41.13 8.00
CA TYR A 26 26.30 41.02 8.43
C TYR A 26 26.17 41.20 9.95
N GLU A 27 25.03 41.73 10.38
CA GLU A 27 24.62 41.72 11.78
C GLU A 27 24.02 40.34 12.11
N ALA A 28 24.62 39.60 13.04
CA ALA A 28 24.05 38.34 13.53
C ALA A 28 22.97 38.62 14.57
N VAL A 29 21.74 38.18 14.32
CA VAL A 29 20.60 38.31 15.24
C VAL A 29 20.22 36.92 15.75
N PRO A 30 20.63 36.54 16.98
CA PRO A 30 20.34 35.21 17.52
C PRO A 30 18.85 34.97 17.76
N VAL A 31 18.38 33.78 17.39
CA VAL A 31 17.04 33.26 17.69
C VAL A 31 17.19 31.86 18.29
N HIS A 32 17.03 31.76 19.62
CA HIS A 32 17.39 30.53 20.34
C HIS A 32 16.29 29.46 20.23
N LEU A 33 16.63 28.30 19.63
CA LEU A 33 15.64 27.28 19.27
C LEU A 33 15.04 26.47 20.42
N LEU A 34 15.69 26.47 21.59
CA LEU A 34 15.32 25.64 22.75
C LEU A 34 14.97 26.43 24.02
N ARG A 35 15.29 27.74 24.08
CA ARG A 35 15.16 28.53 25.31
C ARG A 35 13.73 29.07 25.35
N ASP A 36 13.11 29.06 26.53
CA ASP A 36 11.73 29.54 26.74
C ASP A 36 10.71 28.91 25.77
N GLY A 37 10.87 27.63 25.44
CA GLY A 37 10.02 26.92 24.47
C GLY A 37 10.36 27.17 23.00
N GLY A 38 11.38 28.00 22.72
CA GLY A 38 11.88 28.32 21.38
C GLY A 38 11.46 29.70 20.90
N GLU A 39 12.41 30.62 20.81
CA GLU A 39 12.17 32.02 20.41
C GLU A 39 11.61 32.15 18.99
N GLN A 40 11.86 31.15 18.14
CA GLN A 40 11.33 31.06 16.78
C GLN A 40 9.79 30.96 16.71
N HIS A 41 9.14 30.65 17.84
CA HIS A 41 7.68 30.58 17.92
C HIS A 41 7.03 31.89 18.34
N ARG A 42 7.83 32.89 18.76
CA ARG A 42 7.31 34.20 19.21
C ARG A 42 6.72 34.99 18.02
N PRO A 43 5.64 35.76 18.23
CA PRO A 43 4.99 36.53 17.17
C PRO A 43 5.94 37.47 16.42
N GLU A 44 6.90 38.08 17.13
CA GLU A 44 7.87 39.03 16.56
C GLU A 44 8.76 38.35 15.51
N TYR A 45 9.22 37.12 15.77
CA TYR A 45 10.02 36.38 14.80
C TYR A 45 9.16 35.72 13.70
N ARG A 46 7.94 35.27 14.03
CA ARG A 46 7.02 34.74 13.00
C ARG A 46 6.65 35.78 11.94
N ALA A 47 6.67 37.07 12.29
CA ALA A 47 6.50 38.15 11.31
C ALA A 47 7.68 38.24 10.30
N ILE A 48 8.88 37.79 10.69
CA ILE A 48 10.07 37.74 9.83
C ILE A 48 10.09 36.44 9.03
N HIS A 49 9.88 35.30 9.69
CA HIS A 49 9.85 33.98 9.05
C HIS A 49 8.54 33.25 9.43
N PRO A 50 7.53 33.21 8.54
CA PRO A 50 6.22 32.62 8.84
C PRO A 50 6.26 31.17 9.32
N GLY A 51 7.21 30.38 8.80
CA GLY A 51 7.44 28.99 9.24
C GLY A 51 8.15 28.83 10.60
N GLY A 52 8.59 29.92 11.25
CA GLY A 52 9.34 29.87 12.50
C GLY A 52 10.64 29.07 12.42
N LEU A 53 11.39 29.20 11.32
CA LEU A 53 12.68 28.52 11.10
C LEU A 53 13.81 29.53 11.00
N VAL A 54 15.04 29.05 11.19
CA VAL A 54 16.28 29.79 10.90
C VAL A 54 17.07 29.03 9.83
N PRO A 55 17.77 29.71 8.91
CA PRO A 55 18.01 31.16 8.87
C PRO A 55 16.93 31.96 8.15
N ALA A 56 16.90 33.26 8.43
CA ALA A 56 16.33 34.28 7.57
C ALA A 56 17.38 35.39 7.36
N LEU A 57 17.50 35.92 6.14
CA LEU A 57 18.42 37.02 5.82
C LEU A 57 17.61 38.24 5.41
N GLN A 58 17.77 39.34 6.14
CA GLN A 58 17.22 40.64 5.76
C GLN A 58 18.28 41.42 4.97
N THR A 59 17.95 41.80 3.74
CA THR A 59 18.79 42.61 2.85
C THR A 59 18.90 44.05 3.39
N ASP A 60 19.79 44.85 2.81
CA ASP A 60 19.88 46.28 3.16
C ASP A 60 18.66 47.08 2.66
N GLY A 61 17.94 46.56 1.65
CA GLY A 61 16.65 47.09 1.19
C GLY A 61 15.46 46.75 2.10
N GLY A 62 15.68 45.88 3.09
CA GLY A 62 14.67 45.48 4.07
C GLY A 62 13.87 44.23 3.69
N GLU A 63 14.06 43.67 2.48
CA GLU A 63 13.47 42.41 2.07
C GLU A 63 14.00 41.24 2.90
N VAL A 64 13.14 40.26 3.19
CA VAL A 64 13.51 39.07 3.96
C VAL A 64 13.52 37.84 3.05
N LEU A 65 14.69 37.20 2.99
CA LEU A 65 14.92 35.94 2.29
C LEU A 65 14.92 34.79 3.29
N VAL A 66 14.27 33.70 2.90
CA VAL A 66 14.17 32.46 3.70
C VAL A 66 14.69 31.28 2.87
N GLN A 67 14.95 30.15 3.54
CA GLN A 67 15.62 28.96 2.98
C GLN A 67 17.11 29.16 2.70
N SER A 68 17.95 28.34 3.36
CA SER A 68 19.41 28.49 3.29
C SER A 68 19.99 28.46 1.87
N LEU A 69 19.49 27.58 0.98
CA LEU A 69 20.00 27.51 -0.40
C LEU A 69 19.54 28.69 -1.26
N ALA A 70 18.30 29.17 -1.09
CA ALA A 70 17.81 30.33 -1.82
C ALA A 70 18.56 31.60 -1.41
N ILE A 71 18.89 31.75 -0.12
CA ILE A 71 19.74 32.83 0.37
C ILE A 71 21.13 32.77 -0.28
N ILE A 72 21.76 31.59 -0.36
CA ILE A 72 23.11 31.49 -0.95
C ILE A 72 23.08 31.73 -2.47
N GLU A 73 22.05 31.26 -3.17
CA GLU A 73 21.87 31.55 -4.61
C GLU A 73 21.65 33.06 -4.84
N TYR A 74 20.88 33.75 -4.00
CA TYR A 74 20.76 35.21 -4.06
C TYR A 74 22.11 35.91 -3.85
N LEU A 75 22.92 35.43 -2.89
CA LEU A 75 24.27 35.97 -2.67
C LEU A 75 25.19 35.68 -3.86
N GLU A 76 25.05 34.53 -4.52
CA GLU A 76 25.79 34.20 -5.74
C GLU A 76 25.38 35.11 -6.92
N GLU A 77 24.09 35.43 -7.05
CA GLU A 77 23.57 36.31 -8.11
C GLU A 77 23.95 37.78 -7.90
N THR A 78 23.97 38.24 -6.65
CA THR A 78 24.23 39.65 -6.31
C THR A 78 25.70 39.95 -6.04
N HIS A 79 26.47 38.95 -5.60
CA HIS A 79 27.90 39.05 -5.29
C HIS A 79 28.62 37.85 -5.92
N PRO A 80 28.79 37.82 -7.25
CA PRO A 80 29.28 36.65 -7.99
C PRO A 80 30.73 36.26 -7.69
N GLU A 81 31.52 37.14 -7.07
CA GLU A 81 32.93 36.91 -6.75
C GLU A 81 33.16 36.88 -5.22
N PRO A 82 33.88 35.87 -4.68
CA PRO A 82 34.28 34.63 -5.34
C PRO A 82 33.07 33.72 -5.66
N PRO A 83 33.12 32.95 -6.76
CA PRO A 83 32.02 32.10 -7.19
C PRO A 83 31.88 30.86 -6.29
N LEU A 84 30.64 30.57 -5.87
CA LEU A 84 30.31 29.33 -5.15
C LEU A 84 29.77 28.23 -6.07
N LEU A 85 29.61 28.54 -7.36
CA LEU A 85 29.23 27.61 -8.39
C LEU A 85 30.26 27.65 -9.53
N PRO A 86 30.56 26.50 -10.17
CA PRO A 86 31.49 26.47 -11.30
C PRO A 86 30.92 27.21 -12.51
N PRO A 87 31.78 27.62 -13.46
CA PRO A 87 31.37 28.42 -14.62
C PRO A 87 30.56 27.61 -15.64
N ASP A 88 30.71 26.28 -15.69
CA ASP A 88 30.05 25.44 -16.68
C ASP A 88 28.68 24.92 -16.19
N PRO A 89 27.65 24.83 -17.06
CA PRO A 89 26.31 24.40 -16.65
C PRO A 89 26.24 23.02 -15.99
N LEU A 90 27.07 22.07 -16.41
CA LEU A 90 27.06 20.70 -15.86
C LEU A 90 27.66 20.65 -14.46
N GLY A 91 28.74 21.39 -14.22
CA GLY A 91 29.31 21.61 -12.90
C GLY A 91 28.28 22.27 -11.97
N ARG A 92 27.56 23.29 -12.45
CA ARG A 92 26.50 23.97 -11.67
C ARG A 92 25.41 22.98 -11.26
N ALA A 93 24.97 22.14 -12.19
CA ALA A 93 23.99 21.09 -11.91
C ALA A 93 24.51 20.07 -10.89
N ARG A 94 25.78 19.65 -11.01
CA ARG A 94 26.41 18.71 -10.06
C ARG A 94 26.50 19.30 -8.65
N VAL A 95 27.01 20.52 -8.51
CA VAL A 95 27.15 21.18 -7.19
C VAL A 95 25.79 21.37 -6.54
N ARG A 96 24.76 21.75 -7.30
CA ARG A 96 23.38 21.81 -6.79
C ARG A 96 22.85 20.44 -6.38
N GLY A 97 23.09 19.40 -7.17
CA GLY A 97 22.72 18.03 -6.83
C GLY A 97 23.31 17.59 -5.47
N LEU A 98 24.62 17.79 -5.28
CA LEU A 98 25.30 17.52 -4.01
C LEU A 98 24.68 18.32 -2.86
N ALA A 99 24.50 19.63 -3.04
CA ALA A 99 23.91 20.49 -2.02
C ALA A 99 22.49 20.03 -1.63
N LEU A 100 21.66 19.64 -2.60
CA LEU A 100 20.29 19.15 -2.39
C LEU A 100 20.25 17.79 -1.68
N THR A 101 21.19 16.87 -1.94
CA THR A 101 21.31 15.61 -1.19
C THR A 101 21.41 15.85 0.33
N ILE A 102 22.11 16.92 0.73
CA ILE A 102 22.20 17.30 2.14
C ILE A 102 20.99 18.13 2.57
N ALA A 103 20.62 19.14 1.79
CA ALA A 103 19.63 20.14 2.20
C ALA A 103 18.18 19.62 2.17
N CYS A 104 17.85 18.70 1.27
CA CYS A 104 16.51 18.17 1.02
C CYS A 104 16.36 16.73 1.49
N ASP A 105 17.37 15.88 1.30
CA ASP A 105 17.20 14.44 1.58
C ASP A 105 17.71 14.05 2.98
N THR A 106 18.73 14.72 3.50
CA THR A 106 19.39 14.34 4.77
C THR A 106 18.99 15.23 5.94
N HIS A 107 19.19 16.55 5.83
CA HIS A 107 18.99 17.48 6.93
C HIS A 107 17.53 17.60 7.43
N PRO A 108 16.49 17.61 6.56
CA PRO A 108 15.11 17.79 7.02
C PRO A 108 14.63 16.70 7.98
N LEU A 109 15.10 15.46 7.81
CA LEU A 109 14.76 14.32 8.67
C LEU A 109 15.36 14.44 10.08
N ASN A 110 16.38 15.26 10.24
CA ASN A 110 17.09 15.51 11.49
C ASN A 110 16.70 16.86 12.13
N ASN A 111 15.72 17.56 11.56
CA ASN A 111 15.27 18.85 12.06
C ASN A 111 14.49 18.69 13.38
N LEU A 112 14.65 19.66 14.29
CA LEU A 112 13.99 19.67 15.60
C LEU A 112 12.46 19.48 15.53
N GLY A 113 11.78 20.02 14.52
CA GLY A 113 10.34 19.82 14.34
C GLY A 113 9.96 18.36 14.07
N VAL A 114 10.72 17.69 13.21
CA VAL A 114 10.55 16.25 12.91
C VAL A 114 10.88 15.42 14.15
N LEU A 115 12.02 15.71 14.81
CA LEU A 115 12.46 14.97 15.98
C LEU A 115 11.48 15.09 17.16
N ARG A 116 10.89 16.28 17.38
CA ARG A 116 9.82 16.46 18.38
C ARG A 116 8.57 15.70 18.01
N TYR A 117 8.19 15.67 16.74
CA TYR A 117 7.03 14.87 16.32
C TYR A 117 7.24 13.38 16.61
N LEU A 118 8.44 12.85 16.37
CA LEU A 118 8.78 11.46 16.70
C LEU A 118 8.55 11.17 18.20
N THR A 119 9.08 12.02 19.08
CA THR A 119 9.01 11.77 20.53
C THR A 119 7.66 12.14 21.14
N GLU A 120 7.08 13.27 20.76
CA GLU A 120 5.86 13.84 21.38
C GLU A 120 4.56 13.29 20.78
N ARG A 121 4.55 12.97 19.47
CA ARG A 121 3.34 12.52 18.77
C ARG A 121 3.34 11.04 18.42
N LEU A 122 4.50 10.48 18.07
CA LEU A 122 4.64 9.04 17.78
C LEU A 122 5.11 8.21 18.97
N GLY A 123 5.43 8.85 20.10
CA GLY A 123 5.86 8.17 21.33
C GLY A 123 7.20 7.45 21.22
N ALA A 124 8.05 7.83 20.26
CA ALA A 124 9.38 7.24 20.13
C ALA A 124 10.25 7.54 21.36
N SER A 125 10.98 6.55 21.84
CA SER A 125 11.93 6.74 22.93
C SER A 125 13.11 7.64 22.50
N GLU A 126 13.83 8.19 23.48
CA GLU A 126 15.05 8.96 23.20
C GLU A 126 16.10 8.14 22.44
N GLU A 127 16.18 6.84 22.71
CA GLU A 127 17.05 5.89 22.00
C GLU A 127 16.62 5.74 20.54
N GLN A 128 15.34 5.52 20.28
CA GLN A 128 14.79 5.44 18.92
C GLN A 128 14.99 6.73 18.14
N LYS A 129 14.88 7.89 18.79
CA LYS A 129 15.20 9.20 18.19
C LYS A 129 16.69 9.31 17.83
N LEU A 130 17.59 8.86 18.70
CA LEU A 130 19.03 8.88 18.42
C LEU A 130 19.38 7.93 17.27
N ASP A 131 18.79 6.74 17.24
CA ASP A 131 18.96 5.78 16.16
C ASP A 131 18.41 6.32 14.83
N TRP A 132 17.26 6.98 14.85
CA TRP A 132 16.72 7.70 13.69
C TRP A 132 17.74 8.72 13.15
N ILE A 133 18.29 9.56 14.03
CA ILE A 133 19.24 10.59 13.64
C ILE A 133 20.49 9.96 13.03
N ARG A 134 21.08 8.97 13.70
CA ARG A 134 22.29 8.28 13.23
C ARG A 134 22.05 7.61 11.89
N HIS A 135 20.95 6.87 11.76
CA HIS A 135 20.58 6.17 10.52
C HIS A 135 20.51 7.13 9.32
N TRP A 136 19.77 8.23 9.45
CA TRP A 136 19.58 9.15 8.33
C TRP A 136 20.83 9.97 8.02
N ILE A 137 21.63 10.31 9.03
CA ILE A 137 22.95 10.92 8.83
C ILE A 137 23.87 9.96 8.08
N GLU A 138 24.01 8.71 8.51
CA GLU A 138 24.90 7.71 7.91
C GLU A 138 24.47 7.36 6.49
N ARG A 139 23.16 7.20 6.24
CA ARG A 139 22.61 6.97 4.89
C ARG A 139 22.88 8.16 3.96
N GLY A 140 22.66 9.38 4.45
CA GLY A 140 22.89 10.62 3.70
C GLY A 140 24.36 10.80 3.34
N LEU A 141 25.25 10.68 4.34
CA LEU A 141 26.70 10.76 4.13
C LEU A 141 27.22 9.62 3.26
N GLY A 142 26.72 8.40 3.41
CA GLY A 142 27.10 7.28 2.54
C GLY A 142 26.70 7.50 1.07
N THR A 143 25.57 8.16 0.82
CA THR A 143 25.16 8.57 -0.53
C THR A 143 26.07 9.68 -1.05
N PHE A 144 26.34 10.70 -0.23
CA PHE A 144 27.22 11.80 -0.59
C PHE A 144 28.66 11.32 -0.88
N GLU A 145 29.19 10.39 -0.10
CA GLU A 145 30.51 9.77 -0.30
C GLU A 145 30.62 9.10 -1.67
N ARG A 146 29.56 8.38 -2.11
CA ARG A 146 29.50 7.79 -3.45
C ARG A 146 29.42 8.86 -4.56
N LEU A 147 28.70 9.96 -4.33
CA LEU A 147 28.63 11.07 -5.29
C LEU A 147 29.96 11.83 -5.41
N LEU A 148 30.80 11.78 -4.37
CA LEU A 148 32.16 12.29 -4.41
C LEU A 148 33.12 11.36 -5.17
N ASP A 149 32.73 10.12 -5.47
CA ASP A 149 33.48 9.21 -6.35
C ASP A 149 33.27 9.60 -7.82
N ASP A 150 33.71 10.80 -8.16
CA ASP A 150 33.59 11.41 -9.48
C ASP A 150 34.91 12.13 -9.81
N PRO A 151 35.43 12.05 -11.05
CA PRO A 151 36.67 12.72 -11.44
C PRO A 151 36.68 14.24 -11.25
N ARG A 152 35.50 14.87 -11.13
CA ARG A 152 35.34 16.30 -10.89
C ARG A 152 35.43 16.68 -9.41
N THR A 153 35.50 15.72 -8.49
CA THR A 153 35.85 15.97 -7.09
C THR A 153 37.34 16.28 -7.01
N GLY A 154 37.69 17.44 -6.45
CA GLY A 154 39.09 17.88 -6.30
C GLY A 154 39.46 17.98 -4.82
N ARG A 155 40.14 19.07 -4.45
CA ARG A 155 40.38 19.39 -3.03
C ARG A 155 39.08 19.60 -2.24
N PHE A 156 38.01 20.04 -2.90
CA PHE A 156 36.68 20.27 -2.34
C PHE A 156 35.63 19.38 -3.02
N CYS A 157 34.35 19.52 -2.66
CA CYS A 157 33.26 18.73 -3.26
C CYS A 157 33.25 18.76 -4.79
N HIS A 158 33.72 19.85 -5.40
CA HIS A 158 33.90 20.00 -6.84
C HIS A 158 35.09 20.92 -7.14
N GLY A 159 36.12 20.40 -7.82
CA GLY A 159 37.34 21.15 -8.11
C GLY A 159 38.13 21.59 -6.87
N ASP A 160 38.92 22.64 -7.04
CA ASP A 160 39.93 23.08 -6.07
C ASP A 160 39.59 24.40 -5.34
N THR A 161 38.34 24.85 -5.46
CA THR A 161 37.78 26.00 -4.70
C THR A 161 36.50 25.59 -3.97
N PRO A 162 36.21 26.12 -2.77
CA PRO A 162 34.96 25.82 -2.06
C PRO A 162 33.72 26.22 -2.87
N THR A 163 32.69 25.39 -2.82
CA THR A 163 31.43 25.57 -3.54
C THR A 163 30.23 25.54 -2.60
N LEU A 164 29.03 25.79 -3.15
CA LEU A 164 27.75 25.62 -2.44
C LEU A 164 27.60 24.23 -1.80
N ALA A 165 28.16 23.17 -2.42
CA ALA A 165 28.12 21.82 -1.86
C ALA A 165 28.93 21.72 -0.56
N ASP A 166 30.07 22.40 -0.47
CA ASP A 166 30.93 22.44 0.72
C ASP A 166 30.27 23.20 1.86
N CYS A 167 29.57 24.30 1.54
CA CYS A 167 28.72 25.02 2.49
C CYS A 167 27.67 24.11 3.13
N CYS A 168 27.19 23.08 2.42
CA CYS A 168 26.22 22.10 2.92
C CYS A 168 26.85 20.93 3.65
N LEU A 169 27.96 20.38 3.15
CA LEU A 169 28.61 19.19 3.69
C LEU A 169 29.15 19.42 5.10
N VAL A 170 29.89 20.52 5.32
CA VAL A 170 30.55 20.77 6.62
C VAL A 170 29.56 20.86 7.78
N PRO A 171 28.44 21.62 7.68
CA PRO A 171 27.41 21.62 8.72
C PRO A 171 26.74 20.25 8.96
N GLN A 172 26.69 19.37 7.95
CA GLN A 172 26.14 18.03 8.12
C GLN A 172 27.13 17.10 8.83
N VAL A 173 28.42 17.20 8.53
CA VAL A 173 29.47 16.47 9.26
C VAL A 173 29.59 16.95 10.70
N PHE A 174 29.36 18.24 10.97
CA PHE A 174 29.21 18.73 12.34
C PHE A 174 28.08 18.02 13.10
N ASN A 175 26.90 17.83 12.48
CA ASN A 175 25.82 17.06 13.08
C ASN A 175 26.20 15.59 13.31
N ALA A 176 26.86 14.97 12.34
CA ALA A 176 27.33 13.59 12.48
C ALA A 176 28.24 13.41 13.70
N ARG A 177 29.21 14.32 13.89
CA ARG A 177 30.08 14.34 15.08
C ARG A 177 29.28 14.56 16.37
N ARG A 178 28.29 15.47 16.34
CA ARG A 178 27.43 15.78 17.50
C ARG A 178 26.58 14.60 17.96
N TYR A 179 26.14 13.74 17.03
CA TYR A 179 25.32 12.56 17.31
C TYR A 179 26.14 11.26 17.32
N GLU A 180 27.47 11.38 17.39
CA GLU A 180 28.42 10.27 17.53
C GLU A 180 28.37 9.25 16.38
N CYS A 181 28.01 9.69 15.15
CA CYS A 181 28.06 8.83 13.97
C CYS A 181 29.52 8.59 13.56
N SER A 182 29.86 7.35 13.19
CA SER A 182 31.20 7.04 12.68
C SER A 182 31.41 7.65 11.30
N LEU A 183 32.57 8.28 11.10
CA LEU A 183 33.00 8.82 9.81
C LEU A 183 34.08 7.96 9.13
N GLU A 184 34.44 6.81 9.72
CA GLU A 184 35.52 5.97 9.21
C GLU A 184 35.24 5.45 7.79
N ALA A 185 33.98 5.17 7.49
CA ALA A 185 33.52 4.70 6.19
C ALA A 185 33.49 5.79 5.09
N PHE A 186 33.80 7.05 5.42
CA PHE A 186 33.65 8.19 4.50
C PHE A 186 34.97 8.96 4.27
N PRO A 187 36.00 8.31 3.70
CA PRO A 187 37.33 8.92 3.54
C PRO A 187 37.34 10.16 2.63
N ARG A 188 36.53 10.23 1.56
CA ARG A 188 36.48 11.41 0.68
C ARG A 188 35.82 12.58 1.38
N ILE A 189 34.70 12.35 2.07
CA ILE A 189 34.04 13.36 2.89
C ILE A 189 35.01 13.90 3.94
N ARG A 190 35.75 13.02 4.63
CA ARG A 190 36.73 13.44 5.64
C ARG A 190 37.81 14.34 5.04
N ALA A 191 38.36 13.98 3.89
CA ALA A 191 39.37 14.79 3.20
C ALA A 191 38.84 16.17 2.79
N VAL A 192 37.64 16.24 2.20
CA VAL A 192 37.00 17.50 1.81
C VAL A 192 36.71 18.37 3.03
N VAL A 193 36.15 17.80 4.10
CA VAL A 193 35.82 18.54 5.33
C VAL A 193 37.08 19.06 6.01
N GLU A 194 38.15 18.27 6.07
CA GLU A 194 39.45 18.73 6.60
C GLU A 194 40.00 19.91 5.78
N ALA A 195 39.91 19.85 4.45
CA ALA A 195 40.32 20.95 3.57
C ALA A 195 39.47 22.21 3.79
N CYS A 196 38.15 22.07 3.99
CA CYS A 196 37.25 23.19 4.32
C CYS A 196 37.54 23.79 5.69
N GLU A 197 37.67 22.97 6.73
CA GLU A 197 37.88 23.40 8.12
C GLU A 197 39.23 24.13 8.32
N ALA A 198 40.18 23.92 7.41
CA ALA A 198 41.44 24.66 7.37
C ALA A 198 41.29 26.13 6.90
N LEU A 199 40.18 26.49 6.24
CA LEU A 199 39.96 27.84 5.71
C LEU A 199 39.38 28.79 6.77
N PRO A 200 39.84 30.06 6.85
CA PRO A 200 39.33 31.05 7.82
C PRO A 200 37.80 31.20 7.80
N ALA A 201 37.20 31.25 6.61
CA ALA A 201 35.75 31.40 6.44
C ALA A 201 34.93 30.30 7.15
N PHE A 202 35.38 29.04 7.09
CA PHE A 202 34.69 27.93 7.76
C PHE A 202 34.91 27.94 9.28
N GLN A 203 36.08 28.40 9.73
CA GLN A 203 36.39 28.54 11.15
C GLN A 203 35.57 29.67 11.80
N GLU A 204 35.45 30.82 11.13
CA GLU A 204 34.64 31.95 11.58
C GLU A 204 33.15 31.59 11.65
N ALA A 205 32.65 30.85 10.67
CA ALA A 205 31.26 30.40 10.63
C ALA A 205 30.92 29.29 11.65
N ALA A 206 31.94 28.67 12.28
CA ALA A 206 31.79 27.50 13.14
C ALA A 206 30.87 27.75 14.34
N PRO A 207 30.02 26.78 14.75
CA PRO A 207 29.06 26.94 15.85
C PRO A 207 29.69 27.43 17.16
N ALA A 208 30.92 27.00 17.48
CA ALA A 208 31.59 27.38 18.71
C ALA A 208 32.11 28.83 18.72
N ARG A 209 32.19 29.51 17.57
CA ARG A 209 32.65 30.89 17.44
C ARG A 209 31.51 31.91 17.31
N GLN A 210 30.26 31.46 17.35
CA GLN A 210 29.12 32.36 17.21
C GLN A 210 28.83 33.09 18.52
N PRO A 211 28.37 34.36 18.48
CA PRO A 211 28.10 35.16 19.68
C PRO A 211 27.08 34.53 20.65
N ASP A 212 26.16 33.71 20.13
CA ASP A 212 25.12 33.02 20.89
C ASP A 212 25.52 31.60 21.35
N ALA A 213 26.78 31.19 21.12
CA ALA A 213 27.30 29.94 21.63
C ALA A 213 27.55 30.03 23.15
N PRO A 214 27.24 28.97 23.93
CA PRO A 214 27.59 28.90 25.34
C PRO A 214 29.09 29.06 25.53
N GLN A 215 29.51 30.00 26.39
CA GLN A 215 30.92 30.12 26.74
C GLN A 215 31.38 28.85 27.48
N PRO A 216 32.55 28.28 27.13
CA PRO A 216 33.10 27.19 27.92
C PRO A 216 33.34 27.68 29.35
N ALA A 217 32.83 26.94 30.33
CA ALA A 217 33.16 27.17 31.73
C ALA A 217 34.68 27.16 31.87
N SER A 218 35.24 28.27 32.35
CA SER A 218 36.67 28.43 32.59
C SER A 218 37.21 27.30 33.44
N GLY A 219 38.03 26.42 32.84
CA GLY A 219 38.79 25.42 33.59
C GLY A 219 38.71 24.01 33.04
N GLN A 220 39.23 23.77 31.84
CA GLN A 220 39.95 22.53 31.49
C GLN A 220 40.59 22.69 30.10
N ARG A 221 41.93 22.79 30.09
CA ARG A 221 42.72 22.75 28.84
C ARG A 221 42.75 21.30 28.34
N CYS A 222 42.14 21.03 27.19
CA CYS A 222 42.41 19.80 26.44
C CYS A 222 43.71 19.96 25.65
N HIS A 223 44.72 19.17 26.00
CA HIS A 223 45.82 18.84 25.08
C HIS A 223 45.45 17.61 24.23
N PRO A 224 46.03 17.46 23.03
CA PRO A 224 45.71 16.37 22.11
C PRO A 224 46.36 15.06 22.56
N ASN A 225 45.61 13.97 22.39
CA ASN A 225 45.98 12.60 22.77
C ASN A 225 47.14 12.08 21.89
N GLN A 226 48.25 11.69 22.50
CA GLN A 226 49.20 10.69 21.95
C GLN A 226 49.16 9.46 22.87
N GLY A 227 49.15 8.28 22.26
CA GLY A 227 48.75 7.02 22.90
C GLY A 227 49.76 6.40 23.87
N GLY A 228 49.36 5.27 24.44
CA GLY A 228 50.20 4.39 25.26
C GLY A 228 49.40 3.65 26.35
N ALA A 229 49.48 2.32 26.32
CA ALA A 229 48.81 1.40 27.23
C ALA A 229 49.35 1.44 28.67
N ASP A 230 48.49 1.19 29.67
CA ASP A 230 48.70 0.18 30.73
C ASP A 230 47.53 0.15 31.75
N ARG A 231 47.15 -1.06 32.16
CA ARG A 231 46.23 -1.43 33.28
C ARG A 231 46.98 -1.33 34.65
N PRO A 232 46.38 -1.39 35.87
CA PRO A 232 45.28 -2.29 36.29
C PRO A 232 44.28 -1.82 37.38
N SER A 233 43.35 -2.74 37.66
CA SER A 233 42.16 -2.80 38.53
C SER A 233 42.33 -2.67 40.05
N ALA A 234 41.26 -2.23 40.74
CA ALA A 234 40.88 -2.69 42.09
C ALA A 234 39.34 -2.53 42.35
N GLU A 235 38.82 -3.33 43.28
CA GLU A 235 37.47 -3.93 43.38
C GLU A 235 36.40 -3.19 44.23
N ARG A 236 35.11 -3.37 43.83
CA ARG A 236 33.84 -3.71 44.56
C ARG A 236 33.48 -3.07 45.94
N PRO A 237 32.18 -2.84 46.28
CA PRO A 237 31.16 -3.90 46.29
C PRO A 237 29.73 -3.58 45.82
N VAL A 238 29.06 -4.70 45.53
CA VAL A 238 27.71 -4.91 45.03
C VAL A 238 26.70 -4.91 46.19
N VAL A 239 25.58 -4.22 46.03
CA VAL A 239 24.29 -4.64 46.61
C VAL A 239 23.29 -4.75 45.47
N ARG A 240 22.77 -5.96 45.31
CA ARG A 240 21.86 -6.38 44.23
C ARG A 240 20.46 -5.77 44.47
N SER A 241 19.99 -4.95 43.55
CA SER A 241 18.59 -5.00 43.11
C SER A 241 18.59 -5.33 41.63
N ARG A 242 18.14 -6.55 41.34
CA ARG A 242 18.07 -7.25 40.05
C ARG A 242 18.09 -6.32 38.83
N SER A 243 19.25 -6.22 38.21
CA SER A 243 19.38 -5.93 36.79
C SER A 243 19.44 -7.24 36.01
N SER A 244 18.87 -7.23 34.80
CA SER A 244 19.50 -7.80 33.63
C SER A 244 19.00 -7.02 32.40
N PHE A 245 19.71 -5.98 31.94
CA PHE A 245 20.95 -5.92 31.15
C PHE A 245 20.77 -6.27 29.67
N PHE A 246 21.02 -5.26 28.84
CA PHE A 246 21.61 -5.40 27.51
C PHE A 246 23.02 -6.00 27.63
N GLY A 247 23.23 -7.07 26.89
CA GLY A 247 24.51 -7.75 26.65
C GLY A 247 24.27 -9.24 26.63
N ARG A 248 24.69 -9.95 25.55
CA ARG A 248 25.31 -11.31 25.54
C ARG A 248 25.02 -12.08 24.25
N THR A 249 25.82 -13.12 24.00
CA THR A 249 25.29 -14.38 23.48
C THR A 249 24.01 -14.74 24.26
N GLY A 250 22.82 -14.52 23.69
CA GLY A 250 21.53 -14.80 24.33
C GLY A 250 20.37 -14.01 23.71
N GLU A 251 19.45 -14.74 23.07
CA GLU A 251 18.00 -14.47 22.90
C GLU A 251 17.53 -13.00 22.86
N GLY A 252 17.29 -12.46 21.66
CA GLY A 252 16.39 -11.30 21.50
C GLY A 252 14.96 -11.67 21.94
N GLU A 253 14.16 -10.69 22.39
CA GLU A 253 12.75 -10.95 22.72
C GLU A 253 12.04 -11.54 21.50
N MET A 254 11.89 -12.85 21.54
CA MET A 254 11.28 -13.68 20.52
C MET A 254 9.86 -13.20 20.24
N HIS A 255 9.40 -13.34 19.00
CA HIS A 255 8.03 -12.98 18.66
C HIS A 255 7.01 -13.74 19.53
N GLN A 256 6.26 -13.02 20.36
CA GLN A 256 5.21 -13.55 21.24
C GLN A 256 3.83 -13.09 20.73
N PRO A 257 3.14 -13.86 19.88
CA PRO A 257 1.76 -13.57 19.49
C PRO A 257 0.80 -13.68 20.69
N ASN A 258 -0.29 -12.93 20.63
CA ASN A 258 -1.36 -13.00 21.64
C ASN A 258 -2.08 -14.36 21.54
N ASP A 259 -1.96 -15.18 22.59
CA ASP A 259 -2.56 -16.50 22.72
C ASP A 259 -3.89 -16.50 23.50
N GLU A 260 -4.37 -15.33 23.94
CA GLU A 260 -5.71 -15.18 24.48
C GLU A 260 -6.73 -15.02 23.35
N PRO A 261 -7.82 -15.82 23.33
CA PRO A 261 -8.88 -15.65 22.34
C PRO A 261 -9.41 -14.23 22.34
N ARG A 262 -9.44 -13.60 21.16
CA ARG A 262 -10.02 -12.26 21.00
C ARG A 262 -11.49 -12.24 21.46
N LYS A 263 -11.97 -11.09 21.91
CA LYS A 263 -13.33 -10.94 22.43
C LYS A 263 -14.31 -10.60 21.31
N SER A 264 -15.50 -11.21 21.34
CA SER A 264 -16.63 -10.83 20.48
C SER A 264 -17.95 -11.30 21.10
N VAL A 265 -19.03 -10.58 20.80
CA VAL A 265 -20.41 -10.88 21.25
C VAL A 265 -21.17 -11.83 20.32
N TYR A 266 -20.57 -12.21 19.18
CA TYR A 266 -21.17 -13.11 18.18
C TYR A 266 -20.20 -14.14 17.60
N TYR A 267 -18.89 -13.87 17.64
CA TYR A 267 -17.86 -14.73 17.07
C TYR A 267 -17.00 -15.39 18.15
N ARG A 268 -16.64 -16.66 17.97
CA ARG A 268 -15.75 -17.37 18.88
C ARG A 268 -14.39 -17.56 18.22
N TYR A 269 -13.41 -16.75 18.62
CA TYR A 269 -12.06 -16.88 18.11
C TYR A 269 -11.39 -18.16 18.58
N GLN A 270 -10.73 -18.83 17.64
CA GLN A 270 -9.87 -19.98 17.91
C GLN A 270 -8.41 -19.51 17.92
N VAL A 271 -7.68 -19.98 18.93
CA VAL A 271 -6.22 -19.84 19.01
C VAL A 271 -5.61 -21.10 18.43
N PHE A 272 -4.80 -20.95 17.39
CA PHE A 272 -4.09 -22.01 16.71
C PHE A 272 -2.72 -22.22 17.36
N PRO A 273 -2.25 -23.48 17.43
CA PRO A 273 -0.91 -23.73 17.94
C PRO A 273 0.13 -23.06 17.03
N PRO A 274 1.14 -22.37 17.59
CA PRO A 274 2.22 -21.82 16.79
C PRO A 274 3.00 -22.95 16.11
N TYR A 275 3.44 -22.69 14.88
CA TYR A 275 4.30 -23.64 14.17
C TYR A 275 5.71 -23.61 14.75
N LEU A 276 6.24 -24.80 15.04
CA LEU A 276 7.60 -24.98 15.55
C LEU A 276 8.49 -25.46 14.39
N PRO A 277 9.61 -24.77 14.10
CA PRO A 277 10.48 -25.14 13.00
C PRO A 277 11.15 -26.49 13.25
N ARG A 278 11.42 -27.22 12.16
CA ARG A 278 12.22 -28.44 12.17
C ARG A 278 13.71 -28.08 12.14
N GLU A 279 14.58 -29.02 12.50
CA GLU A 279 16.05 -28.82 12.42
C GLU A 279 16.49 -28.37 11.02
N THR A 280 15.82 -28.85 9.98
CA THR A 280 16.01 -28.43 8.59
C THR A 280 14.66 -28.23 7.90
N GLU A 281 14.42 -27.03 7.40
CA GLU A 281 13.25 -26.72 6.59
C GLU A 281 13.49 -27.07 5.12
N ALA A 282 12.55 -27.80 4.52
CA ALA A 282 12.60 -28.06 3.09
C ALA A 282 12.33 -26.77 2.32
N ARG A 283 12.99 -26.64 1.16
CA ARG A 283 12.71 -25.54 0.23
C ARG A 283 11.27 -25.63 -0.28
N GLN A 284 10.57 -24.50 -0.26
CA GLN A 284 9.16 -24.38 -0.64
C GLN A 284 9.00 -23.88 -2.08
N LYS A 285 7.84 -24.17 -2.68
CA LYS A 285 7.51 -23.62 -4.00
C LYS A 285 7.03 -22.18 -3.91
N VAL A 286 6.08 -21.93 -3.02
CA VAL A 286 5.53 -20.59 -2.79
C VAL A 286 5.38 -20.39 -1.28
N VAL A 287 5.91 -19.29 -0.79
CA VAL A 287 5.67 -18.80 0.57
C VAL A 287 4.81 -17.55 0.48
N ILE A 288 3.69 -17.53 1.20
CA ILE A 288 2.76 -16.40 1.25
C ILE A 288 2.86 -15.80 2.65
N VAL A 289 3.20 -14.53 2.77
CA VAL A 289 3.32 -13.84 4.05
C VAL A 289 2.02 -13.11 4.33
N GLY A 290 1.25 -13.59 5.30
CA GLY A 290 -0.06 -13.09 5.71
C GLY A 290 -1.19 -14.09 5.45
N ALA A 291 -1.86 -14.55 6.50
CA ALA A 291 -3.04 -15.42 6.47
C ALA A 291 -4.37 -14.63 6.43
N GLY A 292 -4.35 -13.40 5.91
CA GLY A 292 -5.57 -12.64 5.63
C GLY A 292 -6.39 -13.24 4.48
N PRO A 293 -7.56 -12.66 4.16
CA PRO A 293 -8.47 -13.21 3.14
C PRO A 293 -7.81 -13.35 1.77
N VAL A 294 -6.96 -12.39 1.38
CA VAL A 294 -6.26 -12.39 0.09
C VAL A 294 -5.21 -13.50 0.02
N GLY A 295 -4.39 -13.65 1.08
CA GLY A 295 -3.33 -14.67 1.14
C GLY A 295 -3.89 -16.09 1.10
N MET A 296 -4.94 -16.36 1.89
CA MET A 296 -5.60 -17.68 1.88
C MET A 296 -6.32 -17.95 0.56
N THR A 297 -6.97 -16.94 -0.03
CA THR A 297 -7.59 -17.09 -1.36
C THR A 297 -6.55 -17.44 -2.42
N LEU A 298 -5.40 -16.76 -2.43
CA LEU A 298 -4.29 -17.08 -3.35
C LEU A 298 -3.80 -18.52 -3.15
N ALA A 299 -3.59 -18.95 -1.91
CA ALA A 299 -3.13 -20.30 -1.59
C ALA A 299 -4.10 -21.38 -2.11
N LEU A 300 -5.40 -21.18 -1.90
CA LEU A 300 -6.44 -22.08 -2.41
C LEU A 300 -6.48 -22.12 -3.93
N LEU A 301 -6.34 -20.96 -4.58
CA LEU A 301 -6.31 -20.89 -6.04
C LEU A 301 -5.05 -21.58 -6.60
N LEU A 302 -3.87 -21.42 -5.97
CA LEU A 302 -2.66 -22.16 -6.31
C LEU A 302 -2.81 -23.67 -6.10
N ALA A 303 -3.50 -24.09 -5.04
CA ALA A 303 -3.77 -25.50 -4.76
C ALA A 303 -4.61 -26.17 -5.85
N ARG A 304 -5.49 -25.43 -6.55
CA ARG A 304 -6.21 -25.94 -7.73
C ARG A 304 -5.26 -26.33 -8.87
N TYR A 305 -4.21 -25.53 -9.08
CA TYR A 305 -3.11 -25.86 -9.99
C TYR A 305 -2.15 -26.91 -9.43
N ARG A 306 -2.43 -27.51 -8.27
CA ARG A 306 -1.54 -28.45 -7.56
C ARG A 306 -0.19 -27.85 -7.15
N VAL A 307 -0.12 -26.53 -7.00
CA VAL A 307 1.07 -25.84 -6.48
C VAL A 307 0.98 -25.79 -4.96
N PRO A 308 1.86 -26.50 -4.22
CA PRO A 308 1.86 -26.43 -2.76
C PRO A 308 2.38 -25.07 -2.29
N SER A 309 1.84 -24.58 -1.18
CA SER A 309 2.27 -23.31 -0.59
C SER A 309 2.30 -23.34 0.93
N VAL A 310 3.14 -22.48 1.49
CA VAL A 310 3.22 -22.23 2.94
C VAL A 310 2.74 -20.82 3.20
N ILE A 311 1.76 -20.65 4.09
CA ILE A 311 1.33 -19.34 4.59
C ILE A 311 2.04 -19.08 5.93
N LEU A 312 2.71 -17.95 6.06
CA LEU A 312 3.28 -17.46 7.32
C LEU A 312 2.37 -16.38 7.90
N ASP A 313 1.97 -16.49 9.16
CA ASP A 313 1.29 -15.41 9.86
C ASP A 313 1.93 -15.17 11.22
N SER A 314 2.11 -13.90 11.58
CA SER A 314 2.66 -13.55 12.88
C SER A 314 1.66 -13.80 14.01
N GLU A 315 0.36 -13.68 13.77
CA GLU A 315 -0.64 -13.95 14.80
C GLU A 315 -0.86 -15.47 14.94
N VAL A 316 -1.68 -15.87 15.92
CA VAL A 316 -2.11 -17.26 16.13
C VAL A 316 -3.63 -17.42 16.00
N GLN A 317 -4.30 -16.44 15.40
CA GLN A 317 -5.75 -16.35 15.31
C GLN A 317 -6.11 -15.52 14.07
N VAL A 318 -7.35 -15.67 13.59
CA VAL A 318 -7.92 -14.80 12.55
C VAL A 318 -8.03 -13.33 13.01
N SER A 319 -8.20 -12.43 12.05
CA SER A 319 -8.25 -10.98 12.25
C SER A 319 -9.37 -10.57 13.21
N GLU A 320 -9.10 -9.57 14.05
CA GLU A 320 -10.13 -8.94 14.88
C GLU A 320 -10.98 -7.92 14.13
N GLY A 321 -12.27 -7.96 14.40
CA GLY A 321 -13.24 -6.99 13.89
C GLY A 321 -13.52 -7.17 12.41
N SER A 322 -14.61 -6.57 11.95
CA SER A 322 -15.08 -6.82 10.59
C SER A 322 -14.40 -5.88 9.56
N ARG A 323 -13.07 -5.79 9.47
CA ARG A 323 -12.37 -4.74 8.67
C ARG A 323 -12.91 -4.61 7.23
N ALA A 324 -13.17 -5.74 6.56
CA ALA A 324 -14.02 -5.83 5.38
C ALA A 324 -15.39 -6.45 5.73
N ILE A 325 -16.47 -5.89 5.18
CA ILE A 325 -17.84 -6.35 5.45
C ILE A 325 -18.69 -6.61 4.21
N VAL A 326 -18.28 -6.11 3.05
CA VAL A 326 -19.07 -6.20 1.82
C VAL A 326 -18.24 -6.82 0.71
N TYR A 327 -18.75 -7.90 0.13
CA TYR A 327 -18.13 -8.61 -0.98
C TYR A 327 -18.98 -8.47 -2.24
N THR A 328 -18.35 -8.12 -3.37
CA THR A 328 -19.04 -7.93 -4.64
C THR A 328 -19.38 -9.25 -5.33
N ARG A 329 -20.29 -9.21 -6.31
CA ARG A 329 -20.55 -10.34 -7.23
C ARG A 329 -19.25 -10.92 -7.79
N ARG A 330 -18.33 -10.06 -8.25
CA ARG A 330 -17.05 -10.52 -8.80
C ARG A 330 -16.22 -11.28 -7.78
N SER A 331 -16.16 -10.78 -6.55
CA SER A 331 -15.46 -11.48 -5.47
C SER A 331 -16.13 -12.81 -5.15
N MET A 332 -17.46 -12.88 -5.17
CA MET A 332 -18.18 -14.15 -4.98
C MET A 332 -17.88 -15.16 -6.09
N GLU A 333 -17.74 -14.74 -7.34
CA GLU A 333 -17.30 -15.60 -8.45
C GLU A 333 -15.87 -16.12 -8.26
N ILE A 334 -14.97 -15.30 -7.72
CA ILE A 334 -13.60 -15.72 -7.38
C ILE A 334 -13.59 -16.68 -6.19
N LEU A 335 -14.35 -16.35 -5.14
CA LEU A 335 -14.49 -17.17 -3.94
C LEU A 335 -15.25 -18.47 -4.20
N GLN A 336 -16.02 -18.55 -5.28
CA GLN A 336 -16.57 -19.79 -5.80
C GLN A 336 -15.44 -20.70 -6.30
N GLN A 337 -14.47 -20.15 -7.02
CA GLN A 337 -13.30 -20.90 -7.45
C GLN A 337 -12.43 -21.31 -6.27
N ALA A 338 -12.30 -20.47 -5.23
CA ALA A 338 -11.62 -20.83 -3.99
C ALA A 338 -12.39 -21.83 -3.11
N GLY A 339 -13.64 -22.20 -3.46
CA GLY A 339 -14.41 -23.24 -2.76
C GLY A 339 -15.29 -22.76 -1.60
N VAL A 340 -15.32 -21.45 -1.29
CA VAL A 340 -15.98 -20.94 -0.07
C VAL A 340 -17.28 -20.16 -0.32
N ALA A 341 -17.61 -19.84 -1.57
CA ALA A 341 -18.80 -19.02 -1.90
C ALA A 341 -20.12 -19.60 -1.35
N ARG A 342 -20.28 -20.94 -1.31
CA ARG A 342 -21.48 -21.57 -0.76
C ARG A 342 -21.66 -21.26 0.73
N ARG A 343 -20.63 -21.47 1.54
CA ARG A 343 -20.65 -21.18 2.99
C ARG A 343 -20.91 -19.69 3.26
N ILE A 344 -20.36 -18.81 2.42
CA ILE A 344 -20.64 -17.38 2.47
C ILE A 344 -22.12 -17.10 2.20
N ALA A 345 -22.70 -17.71 1.17
CA ALA A 345 -24.10 -17.52 0.78
C ALA A 345 -25.11 -18.09 1.81
N GLU A 346 -24.71 -19.09 2.60
CA GLU A 346 -25.57 -19.70 3.63
C GLU A 346 -25.91 -18.73 4.78
N ILE A 347 -24.99 -17.84 5.15
CA ILE A 347 -25.19 -16.90 6.27
C ILE A 347 -25.11 -15.43 5.88
N GLY A 348 -24.42 -15.10 4.78
CA GLY A 348 -24.23 -13.73 4.33
C GLY A 348 -25.56 -13.10 3.92
N LEU A 349 -25.63 -11.78 4.02
CA LEU A 349 -26.84 -11.02 3.71
C LEU A 349 -26.72 -10.39 2.32
N PRO A 350 -27.34 -10.95 1.27
CA PRO A 350 -27.27 -10.39 -0.07
C PRO A 350 -28.10 -9.11 -0.18
N TRP A 351 -27.63 -8.16 -0.99
CA TRP A 351 -28.35 -6.91 -1.24
C TRP A 351 -28.04 -6.29 -2.60
N ARG A 352 -28.97 -5.46 -3.09
CA ARG A 352 -28.83 -4.68 -4.35
C ARG A 352 -29.27 -3.23 -4.23
N PHE A 353 -29.77 -2.79 -3.07
CA PHE A 353 -30.29 -1.45 -2.86
C PHE A 353 -29.45 -0.66 -1.86
N GLY A 354 -29.44 0.66 -2.02
CA GLY A 354 -28.89 1.58 -1.04
C GLY A 354 -29.69 2.87 -0.95
N ASN A 355 -29.90 3.38 0.25
CA ASN A 355 -30.64 4.63 0.49
C ASN A 355 -29.71 5.71 1.00
N SER A 356 -29.77 6.87 0.38
CA SER A 356 -29.09 8.07 0.81
C SER A 356 -30.11 9.03 1.43
N TYR A 357 -29.82 9.48 2.64
CA TYR A 357 -30.61 10.44 3.38
C TYR A 357 -29.83 11.74 3.51
N TYR A 358 -30.50 12.87 3.38
CA TYR A 358 -29.95 14.19 3.68
C TYR A 358 -30.90 14.89 4.64
N ARG A 359 -30.40 15.28 5.83
CA ARG A 359 -31.20 15.94 6.89
C ARG A 359 -32.53 15.24 7.18
N GLY A 360 -32.49 13.92 7.33
CA GLY A 360 -33.66 13.10 7.66
C GLY A 360 -34.57 12.73 6.47
N GLN A 361 -34.36 13.29 5.28
CA GLN A 361 -35.15 12.97 4.09
C GLN A 361 -34.41 12.01 3.17
N ARG A 362 -35.09 11.00 2.62
CA ARG A 362 -34.50 10.12 1.60
C ARG A 362 -34.42 10.84 0.26
N VAL A 363 -33.20 11.15 -0.17
CA VAL A 363 -32.93 11.92 -1.40
C VAL A 363 -32.51 11.07 -2.58
N PHE A 364 -32.08 9.83 -2.34
CA PHE A 364 -31.73 8.91 -3.42
C PHE A 364 -31.87 7.45 -3.00
N ARG A 365 -32.39 6.61 -3.90
CA ARG A 365 -32.39 5.15 -3.78
C ARG A 365 -31.64 4.59 -4.97
N MET A 366 -30.49 3.98 -4.70
CA MET A 366 -29.71 3.28 -5.71
C MET A 366 -30.22 1.84 -5.86
N GLU A 367 -30.15 1.34 -7.08
CA GLU A 367 -30.42 -0.05 -7.40
C GLU A 367 -29.30 -0.57 -8.31
N ALA A 368 -28.60 -1.60 -7.84
CA ALA A 368 -27.59 -2.29 -8.62
C ALA A 368 -28.26 -3.34 -9.53
N PRO A 369 -27.85 -3.46 -10.81
CA PRO A 369 -28.42 -4.43 -11.74
C PRO A 369 -28.28 -5.87 -11.25
N HIS A 370 -29.40 -6.58 -11.23
CA HIS A 370 -29.45 -8.01 -10.94
C HIS A 370 -30.65 -8.63 -11.66
N ASP A 371 -30.36 -9.64 -12.46
CA ASP A 371 -31.29 -10.40 -13.29
C ASP A 371 -31.34 -11.87 -12.84
N GLU A 372 -32.30 -12.63 -13.35
CA GLU A 372 -32.47 -14.06 -13.04
C GLU A 372 -31.30 -14.93 -13.52
N ASP A 373 -30.48 -14.40 -14.43
CA ASP A 373 -29.31 -15.08 -14.99
C ASP A 373 -28.08 -14.96 -14.09
N SER A 374 -28.15 -14.14 -13.03
CA SER A 374 -27.04 -13.88 -12.12
C SER A 374 -27.03 -14.85 -10.94
N ARG A 375 -25.96 -15.63 -10.77
CA ARG A 375 -25.81 -16.52 -9.61
C ARG A 375 -25.80 -15.77 -8.27
N PHE A 376 -25.04 -14.68 -8.21
CA PHE A 376 -24.84 -13.90 -6.99
C PHE A 376 -25.46 -12.50 -7.10
N TYR A 377 -25.96 -12.01 -5.98
CA TYR A 377 -26.36 -10.62 -5.83
C TYR A 377 -25.17 -9.67 -6.08
N PRO A 378 -25.43 -8.40 -6.44
CA PRO A 378 -24.37 -7.41 -6.65
C PRO A 378 -23.40 -7.29 -5.47
N MET A 379 -23.94 -7.39 -4.24
CA MET A 379 -23.20 -7.38 -3.00
C MET A 379 -23.75 -8.39 -2.00
N ILE A 380 -22.89 -8.84 -1.10
CA ILE A 380 -23.25 -9.62 0.09
C ILE A 380 -22.49 -9.08 1.30
N ASN A 381 -23.19 -8.93 2.43
CA ASN A 381 -22.57 -8.53 3.70
C ASN A 381 -22.20 -9.76 4.52
N LEU A 382 -20.95 -9.83 4.97
CA LEU A 382 -20.44 -10.87 5.85
C LEU A 382 -19.24 -10.33 6.63
N GLN A 383 -19.17 -10.59 7.92
CA GLN A 383 -18.04 -10.22 8.75
C GLN A 383 -16.75 -10.92 8.28
N GLN A 384 -15.64 -10.20 8.23
CA GLN A 384 -14.35 -10.74 7.76
C GLN A 384 -13.91 -12.02 8.51
N GLN A 385 -14.19 -12.15 9.80
CA GLN A 385 -13.74 -13.29 10.61
C GLN A 385 -14.38 -14.60 10.14
N TYR A 386 -15.66 -14.58 9.75
CA TYR A 386 -16.30 -15.75 9.16
C TYR A 386 -15.73 -16.08 7.77
N LEU A 387 -15.42 -15.06 6.96
CA LEU A 387 -14.75 -15.30 5.69
C LEU A 387 -13.39 -15.98 5.91
N GLU A 388 -12.58 -15.45 6.85
CA GLU A 388 -11.28 -16.03 7.17
C GLU A 388 -11.40 -17.46 7.71
N GLU A 389 -12.38 -17.73 8.57
CA GLU A 389 -12.68 -19.08 9.05
C GLU A 389 -13.02 -20.04 7.91
N PHE A 390 -13.90 -19.63 6.98
CA PHE A 390 -14.28 -20.49 5.85
C PHE A 390 -13.12 -20.76 4.91
N LEU A 391 -12.28 -19.74 4.66
CA LEU A 391 -11.04 -19.90 3.90
C LEU A 391 -10.06 -20.83 4.61
N LEU A 392 -9.89 -20.69 5.93
CA LEU A 392 -8.99 -21.53 6.71
C LEU A 392 -9.46 -22.99 6.79
N GLU A 393 -10.77 -23.22 6.96
CA GLU A 393 -11.36 -24.56 6.86
C GLU A 393 -10.99 -25.21 5.51
N GLU A 394 -11.14 -24.47 4.42
CA GLU A 394 -10.86 -24.99 3.07
C GLU A 394 -9.36 -25.18 2.82
N VAL A 395 -8.53 -24.27 3.35
CA VAL A 395 -7.06 -24.41 3.35
C VAL A 395 -6.66 -25.71 4.03
N CYS A 396 -7.22 -25.99 5.21
CA CYS A 396 -6.99 -27.24 5.94
C CYS A 396 -7.48 -28.47 5.15
N ARG A 397 -8.62 -28.39 4.45
CA ARG A 397 -9.14 -29.49 3.62
C ARG A 397 -8.31 -29.76 2.37
N SER A 398 -7.64 -28.75 1.82
CA SER A 398 -6.88 -28.87 0.57
C SER A 398 -5.74 -29.89 0.65
N GLY A 399 -5.11 -30.03 1.83
CA GLY A 399 -3.92 -30.86 2.03
C GLY A 399 -2.65 -30.38 1.31
N LEU A 400 -2.72 -29.29 0.53
CA LEU A 400 -1.60 -28.73 -0.24
C LEU A 400 -1.07 -27.40 0.34
N VAL A 401 -1.75 -26.85 1.34
CA VAL A 401 -1.41 -25.57 1.96
C VAL A 401 -1.10 -25.81 3.43
N GLU A 402 0.08 -25.38 3.87
CA GLU A 402 0.48 -25.39 5.28
C GLU A 402 0.37 -23.96 5.83
N VAL A 403 -0.37 -23.77 6.93
CA VAL A 403 -0.42 -22.49 7.64
C VAL A 403 0.49 -22.56 8.87
N ARG A 404 1.46 -21.66 8.93
CA ARG A 404 2.42 -21.53 10.03
C ARG A 404 2.09 -20.29 10.85
N TRP A 405 1.29 -20.50 11.89
CA TRP A 405 0.91 -19.47 12.85
C TRP A 405 2.07 -19.10 13.78
N GLY A 406 2.10 -17.87 14.29
CA GLY A 406 3.15 -17.37 15.19
C GLY A 406 4.53 -17.20 14.53
N ASN A 407 4.58 -17.10 13.21
CA ASN A 407 5.80 -17.04 12.40
C ASN A 407 5.92 -15.66 11.75
N ARG A 408 6.75 -14.79 12.34
CA ARG A 408 6.94 -13.41 11.87
C ARG A 408 8.13 -13.33 10.92
N LEU A 409 7.91 -12.84 9.70
CA LEU A 409 9.02 -12.53 8.79
C LEU A 409 9.82 -11.33 9.32
N ILE A 410 11.14 -11.49 9.49
CA ILE A 410 12.03 -10.44 10.00
C ILE A 410 13.18 -10.10 9.05
N GLY A 411 13.39 -10.91 8.00
CA GLY A 411 14.39 -10.63 6.98
C GLY A 411 14.12 -11.38 5.69
N LEU A 412 14.58 -10.83 4.57
CA LEU A 412 14.56 -11.52 3.29
C LEU A 412 15.83 -11.20 2.50
N SER A 413 16.28 -12.16 1.71
CA SER A 413 17.29 -11.96 0.67
C SER A 413 16.88 -12.70 -0.60
N GLN A 414 17.19 -12.11 -1.75
CA GLN A 414 16.89 -12.72 -3.05
C GLN A 414 18.18 -13.32 -3.62
N CYS A 415 18.06 -14.53 -4.17
CA CYS A 415 19.11 -15.25 -4.89
C CYS A 415 18.66 -15.46 -6.35
N ASP A 416 19.57 -15.85 -7.23
CA ASP A 416 19.25 -16.08 -8.67
C ASP A 416 18.14 -17.11 -8.87
N ASP A 417 17.99 -18.04 -7.93
CA ASP A 417 17.07 -19.16 -7.99
C ASP A 417 15.85 -19.03 -7.06
N GLY A 418 15.74 -18.01 -6.21
CA GLY A 418 14.63 -17.91 -5.26
C GLY A 418 14.78 -16.83 -4.17
N VAL A 419 14.11 -17.03 -3.04
CA VAL A 419 14.13 -16.15 -1.87
C VAL A 419 14.49 -16.93 -0.63
N GLU A 420 15.36 -16.37 0.20
CA GLU A 420 15.65 -16.84 1.55
C GLU A 420 15.00 -15.91 2.58
N ALA A 421 14.07 -16.46 3.36
CA ALA A 421 13.30 -15.75 4.37
C ALA A 421 13.79 -16.11 5.78
N ARG A 422 14.01 -15.10 6.62
CA ARG A 422 14.32 -15.27 8.05
C ARG A 422 13.07 -15.02 8.88
N ILE A 423 12.72 -15.97 9.71
CA ILE A 423 11.44 -16.05 10.41
C ILE A 423 11.71 -16.15 11.91
N ASP A 424 11.09 -15.25 12.66
CA ASP A 424 11.13 -15.19 14.11
C ASP A 424 9.89 -15.87 14.70
N THR A 425 10.10 -16.69 15.72
CA THR A 425 9.07 -17.47 16.41
C THR A 425 9.28 -17.40 17.91
N GLN A 426 8.29 -17.84 18.69
CA GLN A 426 8.39 -17.94 20.15
C GLN A 426 9.55 -18.81 20.66
N LEU A 427 10.12 -19.69 19.82
CA LEU A 427 11.22 -20.61 20.18
C LEU A 427 12.56 -20.25 19.51
N GLY A 428 12.60 -19.14 18.76
CA GLY A 428 13.81 -18.66 18.08
C GLY A 428 13.64 -18.51 16.57
N GLU A 429 14.70 -18.04 15.93
CA GLU A 429 14.73 -17.76 14.50
C GLU A 429 15.03 -19.02 13.68
N TYR A 430 14.44 -19.10 12.49
CA TYR A 430 14.82 -20.09 11.48
C TYR A 430 14.80 -19.47 10.08
N THR A 431 15.40 -20.20 9.13
CA THR A 431 15.47 -19.78 7.72
C THR A 431 14.64 -20.70 6.84
N LEU A 432 13.90 -20.11 5.91
CA LEU A 432 13.05 -20.81 4.95
C LEU A 432 13.39 -20.36 3.52
N SER A 433 13.81 -21.30 2.69
CA SER A 433 14.05 -21.03 1.26
C SER A 433 12.78 -21.30 0.44
N THR A 434 12.52 -20.48 -0.56
CA THR A 434 11.37 -20.63 -1.47
C THR A 434 11.70 -20.23 -2.90
N ASP A 435 11.03 -20.82 -3.89
CA ASP A 435 11.14 -20.37 -5.28
C ASP A 435 10.48 -18.99 -5.47
N TRP A 436 9.37 -18.75 -4.79
CA TRP A 436 8.65 -17.47 -4.80
C TRP A 436 8.15 -17.06 -3.41
N LEU A 437 8.19 -15.77 -3.13
CA LEU A 437 7.57 -15.18 -1.93
C LEU A 437 6.47 -14.20 -2.36
N VAL A 438 5.27 -14.35 -1.81
CA VAL A 438 4.15 -13.45 -2.05
C VAL A 438 3.83 -12.67 -0.79
N ALA A 439 3.91 -11.34 -0.87
CA ALA A 439 3.51 -10.42 0.19
C ALA A 439 2.01 -10.22 0.19
N ALA A 440 1.34 -10.75 1.21
CA ALA A 440 -0.09 -10.59 1.49
C ALA A 440 -0.32 -10.05 2.93
N ASP A 441 0.71 -9.41 3.51
CA ASP A 441 0.82 -9.01 4.93
C ASP A 441 0.26 -7.60 5.20
N GLY A 442 -0.62 -7.14 4.32
CA GLY A 442 -1.49 -5.98 4.52
C GLY A 442 -0.81 -4.61 4.45
N ALA A 443 -1.54 -3.59 4.89
CA ALA A 443 -1.16 -2.18 4.72
C ALA A 443 0.17 -1.80 5.38
N ARG A 444 0.64 -2.57 6.38
CA ARG A 444 1.93 -2.40 7.06
C ARG A 444 2.94 -3.48 6.67
N SER A 445 2.88 -3.95 5.43
CA SER A 445 3.73 -5.02 4.90
C SER A 445 5.19 -4.91 5.35
N SER A 446 5.63 -5.94 6.08
CA SER A 446 7.01 -6.20 6.46
C SER A 446 7.86 -6.48 5.23
N VAL A 447 7.33 -7.24 4.26
CA VAL A 447 8.03 -7.55 3.01
C VAL A 447 8.33 -6.27 2.23
N ARG A 448 7.35 -5.38 2.10
CA ARG A 448 7.53 -4.08 1.44
C ARG A 448 8.60 -3.24 2.12
N SER A 449 8.61 -3.24 3.46
CA SER A 449 9.57 -2.50 4.26
C SER A 449 10.99 -3.06 4.12
N LEU A 450 11.14 -4.39 4.13
CA LEU A 450 12.42 -5.08 3.94
C LEU A 450 13.03 -4.87 2.55
N LEU A 451 12.19 -4.72 1.52
CA LEU A 451 12.65 -4.34 0.16
C LEU A 451 12.87 -2.83 -0.01
N GLY A 452 12.56 -2.00 1.00
CA GLY A 452 12.70 -0.55 0.90
C GLY A 452 11.75 0.11 -0.10
N LEU A 453 10.60 -0.53 -0.37
CA LEU A 453 9.61 -0.06 -1.34
C LEU A 453 8.61 0.90 -0.69
N SER A 454 8.15 1.90 -1.44
CA SER A 454 7.19 2.91 -0.98
C SER A 454 5.95 2.91 -1.86
N LEU A 455 4.78 3.09 -1.25
CA LEU A 455 3.55 3.29 -2.00
C LEU A 455 3.45 4.74 -2.49
N VAL A 456 2.93 4.92 -3.70
CA VAL A 456 2.74 6.22 -4.36
C VAL A 456 1.25 6.52 -4.50
N GLY A 457 0.84 7.75 -4.25
CA GLY A 457 -0.53 8.23 -4.43
C GLY A 457 -0.94 9.31 -3.44
N ASP A 458 -2.25 9.45 -3.21
CA ASP A 458 -2.84 10.47 -2.36
C ASP A 458 -3.13 9.97 -0.93
N SER A 459 -2.94 10.84 0.06
CA SER A 459 -3.42 10.63 1.43
C SER A 459 -4.45 11.69 1.78
N TYR A 460 -5.61 11.28 2.27
CA TYR A 460 -6.67 12.19 2.70
C TYR A 460 -6.64 12.38 4.22
N THR A 461 -6.91 13.59 4.68
CA THR A 461 -6.76 13.97 6.11
C THR A 461 -7.90 13.48 7.02
N GLY A 462 -8.98 12.93 6.45
CA GLY A 462 -10.14 12.47 7.21
C GLY A 462 -9.87 11.18 8.01
N ARG A 463 -10.19 11.21 9.31
CA ARG A 463 -10.24 10.04 10.18
C ARG A 463 -11.68 9.56 10.34
N PHE A 464 -11.86 8.25 10.40
CA PHE A 464 -13.17 7.62 10.52
C PHE A 464 -13.16 6.61 11.65
N VAL A 465 -14.24 6.57 12.41
CA VAL A 465 -14.55 5.49 13.33
C VAL A 465 -15.39 4.45 12.59
N ILE A 466 -15.07 3.19 12.82
CA ILE A 466 -15.96 2.06 12.57
C ILE A 466 -16.33 1.47 13.93
N ALA A 467 -17.62 1.18 14.11
CA ALA A 467 -18.14 0.52 15.29
C ALA A 467 -19.12 -0.58 14.88
N ASP A 468 -18.87 -1.80 15.35
CA ASP A 468 -19.74 -2.95 15.19
C ASP A 468 -20.54 -3.12 16.49
N ILE A 469 -21.87 -3.03 16.38
CA ILE A 469 -22.79 -3.20 17.50
C ILE A 469 -23.75 -4.35 17.24
N LYS A 470 -24.14 -5.05 18.30
CA LYS A 470 -25.22 -6.04 18.27
C LYS A 470 -26.51 -5.38 18.70
N ILE A 471 -27.47 -5.34 17.80
CA ILE A 471 -28.77 -4.69 18.01
C ILE A 471 -29.83 -5.28 17.06
N ASP A 472 -31.06 -5.43 17.56
CA ASP A 472 -32.21 -5.83 16.76
C ASP A 472 -32.92 -4.61 16.15
N LEU A 473 -32.75 -4.43 14.85
CA LEU A 473 -33.36 -3.37 14.04
C LEU A 473 -34.18 -4.00 12.91
N ASP A 474 -35.44 -3.57 12.82
CA ASP A 474 -36.36 -3.95 11.74
C ASP A 474 -36.10 -3.13 10.47
N LEU A 475 -34.86 -3.20 9.98
CA LEU A 475 -34.41 -2.53 8.77
C LEU A 475 -33.94 -3.58 7.74
N PRO A 476 -34.24 -3.39 6.45
CA PRO A 476 -33.82 -4.32 5.41
C PRO A 476 -32.29 -4.35 5.26
N THR A 477 -31.76 -5.41 4.67
CA THR A 477 -30.34 -5.47 4.27
C THR A 477 -30.12 -4.57 3.06
N GLU A 478 -29.80 -3.31 3.32
CA GLU A 478 -29.49 -2.31 2.30
C GLU A 478 -28.34 -1.44 2.80
N ARG A 479 -27.61 -0.78 1.90
CA ARG A 479 -26.60 0.21 2.30
C ARG A 479 -27.28 1.51 2.72
N LEU A 480 -27.07 1.95 3.95
CA LEU A 480 -27.60 3.22 4.44
C LEU A 480 -26.49 4.27 4.49
N ALA A 481 -26.75 5.45 3.92
CA ALA A 481 -25.86 6.60 3.98
C ALA A 481 -26.64 7.83 4.45
N PHE A 482 -26.12 8.51 5.47
CA PHE A 482 -26.73 9.70 6.05
C PHE A 482 -25.77 10.87 5.87
N PHE A 483 -26.18 11.84 5.06
CA PHE A 483 -25.48 13.09 4.82
C PHE A 483 -26.01 14.17 5.75
N ASP A 484 -25.08 14.90 6.38
CA ASP A 484 -25.39 15.98 7.32
C ASP A 484 -26.38 15.56 8.42
N PRO A 485 -26.14 14.45 9.14
CA PRO A 485 -27.00 14.02 10.23
C PRO A 485 -26.96 15.00 11.40
N GLU A 486 -28.07 15.15 12.11
CA GLU A 486 -28.25 16.14 13.20
C GLU A 486 -27.15 16.07 14.26
N TRP A 487 -26.74 14.84 14.63
CA TRP A 487 -25.72 14.61 15.65
C TRP A 487 -24.27 14.74 15.13
N ASN A 488 -24.06 14.77 13.81
CA ASN A 488 -22.72 14.92 13.20
C ASN A 488 -22.79 15.80 11.93
N PRO A 489 -23.10 17.10 12.10
CA PRO A 489 -23.34 18.01 10.98
C PRO A 489 -22.09 18.18 10.10
N GLY A 490 -22.31 18.37 8.81
CA GLY A 490 -21.29 18.51 7.77
C GLY A 490 -20.60 17.21 7.34
N ASN A 491 -20.89 16.09 8.02
CA ASN A 491 -20.22 14.80 7.82
C ASN A 491 -21.15 13.75 7.20
N THR A 492 -20.63 12.54 7.03
CA THR A 492 -21.37 11.40 6.51
C THR A 492 -21.26 10.23 7.46
N VAL A 493 -22.38 9.53 7.65
CA VAL A 493 -22.48 8.30 8.42
C VAL A 493 -22.93 7.19 7.48
N LEU A 494 -22.22 6.07 7.46
CA LEU A 494 -22.63 4.86 6.76
C LEU A 494 -23.10 3.82 7.77
N MET A 495 -24.08 3.03 7.40
CA MET A 495 -24.60 1.96 8.24
C MET A 495 -24.89 0.72 7.41
N HIS A 496 -24.38 -0.43 7.87
CA HIS A 496 -24.45 -1.71 7.17
C HIS A 496 -24.89 -2.84 8.08
N ARG A 497 -25.91 -3.59 7.64
CA ARG A 497 -26.38 -4.80 8.33
C ARG A 497 -25.47 -5.99 8.01
N GLN A 498 -25.04 -6.71 9.03
CA GLN A 498 -24.29 -7.95 8.94
C GLN A 498 -25.08 -9.11 9.57
N PRO A 499 -24.73 -10.37 9.27
CA PRO A 499 -25.33 -11.54 9.91
C PRO A 499 -25.35 -11.46 11.45
N PHE A 500 -26.27 -12.21 12.08
CA PHE A 500 -26.36 -12.35 13.55
C PHE A 500 -26.68 -11.07 14.33
N GLY A 501 -27.39 -10.11 13.70
CA GLY A 501 -27.86 -8.89 14.35
C GLY A 501 -26.75 -7.85 14.56
N ILE A 502 -25.67 -7.95 13.79
CA ILE A 502 -24.57 -6.99 13.84
C ILE A 502 -24.83 -5.85 12.87
N TRP A 503 -24.64 -4.63 13.34
CA TRP A 503 -24.70 -3.41 12.55
C TRP A 503 -23.38 -2.68 12.66
N ARG A 504 -22.78 -2.40 11.50
CA ARG A 504 -21.62 -1.52 11.42
C ARG A 504 -22.08 -0.09 11.21
N ILE A 505 -21.54 0.84 12.00
CA ILE A 505 -21.72 2.28 11.85
C ILE A 505 -20.35 2.91 11.60
N ASP A 506 -20.21 3.60 10.47
CA ASP A 506 -18.99 4.30 10.07
C ASP A 506 -19.26 5.80 10.08
N PHE A 507 -18.46 6.58 10.79
CA PHE A 507 -18.63 8.03 10.81
C PHE A 507 -17.30 8.76 10.86
N ARG A 508 -17.28 9.93 10.22
CA ARG A 508 -16.10 10.80 10.24
C ARG A 508 -15.96 11.49 11.58
N LEU A 509 -14.72 11.59 12.06
CA LEU A 509 -14.37 12.39 13.23
C LEU A 509 -14.32 13.89 12.89
N PRO A 510 -14.86 14.76 13.76
CA PRO A 510 -14.57 16.18 13.78
C PRO A 510 -13.08 16.50 13.70
N GLU A 511 -12.75 17.65 13.11
CA GLU A 511 -11.37 18.11 13.01
C GLU A 511 -10.83 18.45 14.41
N GLY A 512 -9.65 17.91 14.74
CA GLY A 512 -9.00 18.11 16.04
C GLY A 512 -9.32 17.08 17.12
N GLU A 513 -10.27 16.17 16.90
CA GLU A 513 -10.56 15.08 17.84
C GLU A 513 -9.53 13.93 17.70
N GLU A 514 -9.00 13.47 18.82
CA GLU A 514 -8.02 12.38 18.83
C GLU A 514 -8.71 11.00 18.86
N PRO A 515 -8.13 9.96 18.22
CA PRO A 515 -8.76 8.66 18.08
C PRO A 515 -9.05 8.00 19.42
N GLU A 516 -8.16 8.14 20.39
CA GLU A 516 -8.29 7.54 21.71
C GLU A 516 -9.51 8.11 22.46
N GLU A 517 -9.76 9.41 22.33
CA GLU A 517 -10.94 10.06 22.92
C GLU A 517 -12.22 9.60 22.24
N ALA A 518 -12.21 9.54 20.90
CA ALA A 518 -13.35 9.10 20.11
C ALA A 518 -13.75 7.63 20.37
N LEU A 519 -12.79 6.78 20.73
CA LEU A 519 -13.00 5.36 21.01
C LEU A 519 -13.34 5.07 22.48
N ARG A 520 -13.36 6.08 23.35
CA ARG A 520 -13.88 5.90 24.72
C ARG A 520 -15.33 5.48 24.67
N PHE A 521 -15.68 4.46 25.44
CA PHE A 521 -17.01 3.86 25.41
C PHE A 521 -18.11 4.90 25.61
N GLU A 522 -17.95 5.86 26.54
CA GLU A 522 -18.97 6.86 26.81
C GLU A 522 -19.22 7.80 25.61
N VAL A 523 -18.15 8.19 24.91
CA VAL A 523 -18.21 9.08 23.74
C VAL A 523 -18.83 8.33 22.55
N LEU A 524 -18.37 7.10 22.32
CA LEU A 524 -18.87 6.25 21.24
C LEU A 524 -20.34 5.90 21.47
N ALA A 525 -20.71 5.54 22.70
CA ALA A 525 -22.08 5.20 23.06
C ALA A 525 -23.03 6.39 22.87
N ALA A 526 -22.64 7.60 23.30
CA ALA A 526 -23.45 8.80 23.08
C ALA A 526 -23.72 9.07 21.59
N ARG A 527 -22.74 8.82 20.72
CA ARG A 527 -22.89 8.97 19.25
C ARG A 527 -23.79 7.90 18.65
N ILE A 528 -23.63 6.65 19.08
CA ILE A 528 -24.47 5.53 18.64
C ILE A 528 -25.91 5.77 19.06
N ASP A 529 -26.16 6.14 20.33
CA ASP A 529 -27.49 6.45 20.84
C ASP A 529 -28.14 7.62 20.10
N ALA A 530 -27.36 8.68 19.81
CA ALA A 530 -27.84 9.80 19.01
C ALA A 530 -28.19 9.38 17.57
N HIS A 531 -27.39 8.49 16.97
CA HIS A 531 -27.70 7.95 15.65
C HIS A 531 -28.98 7.10 15.67
N LEU A 532 -29.12 6.20 16.65
CA LEU A 532 -30.30 5.36 16.83
C LEU A 532 -31.57 6.19 17.06
N ARG A 533 -31.51 7.25 17.86
CA ARG A 533 -32.62 8.21 18.02
C ARG A 533 -33.03 8.82 16.67
N MET A 534 -32.05 9.31 15.89
CA MET A 534 -32.29 9.94 14.59
C MET A 534 -33.01 9.00 13.62
N ILE A 535 -32.72 7.69 13.67
CA ILE A 535 -33.36 6.69 12.80
C ILE A 535 -34.62 6.05 13.42
N GLY A 536 -35.11 6.56 14.56
CA GLY A 536 -36.37 6.13 15.18
C GLY A 536 -36.28 4.92 16.12
N TYR A 537 -35.08 4.58 16.58
CA TYR A 537 -34.80 3.43 17.46
C TYR A 537 -34.23 3.84 18.82
N GLU A 538 -34.66 5.00 19.33
CA GLU A 538 -34.27 5.46 20.68
C GLU A 538 -34.63 4.44 21.76
N GLY A 539 -33.73 4.26 22.73
CA GLY A 539 -33.95 3.37 23.89
C GLY A 539 -33.80 1.87 23.60
N LYS A 540 -33.45 1.47 22.37
CA LYS A 540 -33.08 0.09 22.06
C LYS A 540 -31.74 -0.25 22.71
N SER A 541 -31.69 -1.36 23.44
CA SER A 541 -30.45 -1.89 24.00
C SER A 541 -29.55 -2.44 22.91
N TRP A 542 -28.26 -2.14 23.00
CA TRP A 542 -27.23 -2.65 22.10
C TRP A 542 -25.96 -2.99 22.87
N GLU A 543 -25.13 -3.84 22.29
CA GLU A 543 -23.82 -4.24 22.83
C GLU A 543 -22.71 -3.88 21.84
N LEU A 544 -21.61 -3.30 22.31
CA LEU A 544 -20.43 -3.05 21.49
C LEU A 544 -19.67 -4.36 21.28
N ASP A 545 -19.41 -4.73 20.03
CA ASP A 545 -18.51 -5.84 19.70
C ASP A 545 -17.07 -5.34 19.53
N TRP A 546 -16.89 -4.37 18.63
CA TRP A 546 -15.59 -3.94 18.19
C TRP A 546 -15.64 -2.52 17.64
N CYS A 547 -14.54 -1.76 17.79
CA CYS A 547 -14.39 -0.46 17.16
C CYS A 547 -12.92 -0.17 16.83
N SER A 548 -12.71 0.68 15.82
CA SER A 548 -11.37 1.11 15.42
C SER A 548 -11.43 2.47 14.70
N VAL A 549 -10.29 3.15 14.63
CA VAL A 549 -10.11 4.35 13.80
C VAL A 549 -9.22 4.04 12.61
N TYR A 550 -9.51 4.65 11.47
CA TYR A 550 -8.73 4.52 10.26
C TYR A 550 -8.67 5.83 9.46
N SER A 551 -7.70 5.90 8.54
CA SER A 551 -7.46 7.04 7.65
C SER A 551 -7.67 6.64 6.20
N ALA A 552 -8.35 7.46 5.41
CA ALA A 552 -8.51 7.21 3.98
C ALA A 552 -7.21 7.49 3.21
N ARG A 553 -6.71 6.47 2.51
CA ARG A 553 -5.50 6.54 1.66
C ARG A 553 -5.82 5.94 0.29
N ALA A 554 -5.12 6.42 -0.75
CA ALA A 554 -5.24 5.95 -2.12
C ALA A 554 -3.82 5.79 -2.69
N LEU A 555 -3.19 4.66 -2.38
CA LEU A 555 -1.76 4.43 -2.61
C LEU A 555 -1.55 3.09 -3.31
N THR A 556 -0.54 2.99 -4.17
CA THR A 556 -0.14 1.75 -4.86
C THR A 556 1.37 1.69 -5.07
N LEU A 557 1.97 0.50 -5.13
CA LEU A 557 3.31 0.32 -5.69
C LEU A 557 3.31 0.66 -7.19
N GLU A 558 4.49 1.02 -7.70
CA GLU A 558 4.70 1.22 -9.14
C GLU A 558 4.73 -0.11 -9.90
N ASP A 559 5.29 -1.15 -9.27
CA ASP A 559 5.35 -2.51 -9.76
C ASP A 559 4.95 -3.49 -8.65
N TYR A 560 4.27 -4.58 -9.01
CA TYR A 560 3.88 -5.61 -8.03
C TYR A 560 4.82 -6.82 -8.06
N VAL A 561 5.74 -6.89 -9.03
CA VAL A 561 6.71 -8.00 -9.18
C VAL A 561 8.12 -7.45 -9.02
N HIS A 562 8.83 -7.92 -8.00
CA HIS A 562 10.20 -7.53 -7.66
C HIS A 562 11.08 -8.77 -7.55
N GLY A 563 11.61 -9.24 -8.68
CA GLY A 563 12.41 -10.46 -8.74
C GLY A 563 11.55 -11.69 -8.44
N ASN A 564 11.87 -12.42 -7.38
CA ASN A 564 11.12 -13.57 -6.89
C ASN A 564 10.10 -13.20 -5.79
N VAL A 565 9.91 -11.91 -5.53
CA VAL A 565 8.91 -11.39 -4.60
C VAL A 565 7.75 -10.74 -5.36
N VAL A 566 6.51 -11.09 -5.02
CA VAL A 566 5.29 -10.54 -5.64
C VAL A 566 4.35 -9.97 -4.58
N PHE A 567 3.64 -8.89 -4.85
CA PHE A 567 2.75 -8.22 -3.89
C PHE A 567 1.28 -8.35 -4.28
N VAL A 568 0.39 -8.65 -3.32
CA VAL A 568 -1.08 -8.72 -3.50
C VAL A 568 -1.81 -7.91 -2.43
N GLY A 569 -3.03 -7.44 -2.73
CA GLY A 569 -3.89 -6.76 -1.76
C GLY A 569 -3.24 -5.53 -1.11
N ASP A 570 -3.53 -5.29 0.17
CA ASP A 570 -3.05 -4.12 0.90
C ASP A 570 -1.52 -4.03 1.06
N ALA A 571 -0.79 -5.12 0.80
CA ALA A 571 0.67 -5.08 0.71
C ALA A 571 1.14 -4.31 -0.55
N ALA A 572 0.36 -4.40 -1.64
CA ALA A 572 0.61 -3.76 -2.93
C ALA A 572 -0.09 -2.39 -3.06
N HIS A 573 -1.33 -2.25 -2.61
CA HIS A 573 -2.14 -1.04 -2.76
C HIS A 573 -3.12 -0.84 -1.60
N VAL A 574 -3.20 0.39 -1.09
CA VAL A 574 -4.15 0.78 -0.05
C VAL A 574 -5.18 1.70 -0.67
N LEU A 575 -6.40 1.19 -0.85
CA LEU A 575 -7.45 1.85 -1.62
C LEU A 575 -8.46 2.59 -0.74
N PRO A 576 -9.16 3.61 -1.29
CA PRO A 576 -10.19 4.31 -0.54
C PRO A 576 -11.33 3.42 -0.05
N ILE A 577 -11.83 3.79 1.12
CA ILE A 577 -12.88 3.09 1.86
C ILE A 577 -14.24 3.15 1.16
N PHE A 578 -14.49 4.24 0.45
CA PHE A 578 -15.74 4.46 -0.25
C PHE A 578 -15.69 3.73 -1.59
N GLY A 579 -16.65 2.83 -1.81
CA GLY A 579 -16.71 2.05 -3.05
C GLY A 579 -16.53 0.55 -2.87
N VAL A 580 -16.34 0.01 -1.65
CA VAL A 580 -16.25 -1.45 -1.44
C VAL A 580 -15.04 -2.05 -2.19
N ARG A 581 -13.87 -1.39 -2.14
CA ARG A 581 -12.74 -1.71 -3.05
C ARG A 581 -11.66 -2.61 -2.43
N GLY A 582 -11.16 -2.32 -1.21
CA GLY A 582 -10.01 -3.01 -0.59
C GLY A 582 -9.89 -4.53 -0.81
N ALA A 583 -10.59 -5.34 0.00
CA ALA A 583 -10.54 -6.81 -0.12
C ALA A 583 -10.99 -7.32 -1.51
N ASN A 584 -11.96 -6.66 -2.14
CA ASN A 584 -12.49 -7.05 -3.45
C ASN A 584 -11.46 -6.90 -4.59
N THR A 585 -10.59 -5.89 -4.52
CA THR A 585 -9.46 -5.74 -5.43
C THR A 585 -8.38 -6.77 -5.09
N GLY A 586 -8.15 -7.04 -3.80
CA GLY A 586 -7.22 -8.09 -3.35
C GLY A 586 -7.56 -9.49 -3.88
N PHE A 587 -8.83 -9.88 -3.90
CA PHE A 587 -9.24 -11.18 -4.49
C PHE A 587 -8.97 -11.25 -6.00
N GLN A 588 -9.12 -10.13 -6.71
CA GLN A 588 -8.76 -10.05 -8.12
C GLN A 588 -7.24 -10.16 -8.32
N ASP A 589 -6.43 -9.57 -7.44
CA ASP A 589 -4.97 -9.78 -7.47
C ASP A 589 -4.61 -11.25 -7.29
N ALA A 590 -5.22 -11.91 -6.31
CA ALA A 590 -4.98 -13.33 -6.04
C ALA A 590 -5.35 -14.20 -7.25
N PHE A 591 -6.49 -13.92 -7.89
CA PHE A 591 -6.95 -14.71 -9.03
C PHE A 591 -6.11 -14.53 -10.29
N ASP A 592 -5.68 -13.29 -10.55
CA ASP A 592 -4.76 -12.96 -11.63
C ASP A 592 -3.38 -13.59 -11.43
N LEU A 593 -2.83 -13.48 -10.21
CA LEU A 593 -1.50 -14.01 -9.90
C LEU A 593 -1.44 -15.53 -9.93
N ALA A 594 -2.46 -16.22 -9.40
CA ALA A 594 -2.43 -17.67 -9.19
C ALA A 594 -2.08 -18.44 -10.47
N TRP A 595 -2.76 -18.16 -11.58
CA TRP A 595 -2.55 -18.88 -12.83
C TRP A 595 -1.23 -18.50 -13.48
N LYS A 596 -0.85 -17.21 -13.45
CA LYS A 596 0.42 -16.74 -14.03
C LYS A 596 1.62 -17.33 -13.31
N LEU A 597 1.55 -17.39 -11.99
CA LEU A 597 2.58 -18.00 -11.15
C LEU A 597 2.65 -19.51 -11.38
N ALA A 598 1.52 -20.21 -11.42
CA ALA A 598 1.47 -21.64 -11.72
C ALA A 598 2.04 -21.97 -13.11
N PHE A 599 1.65 -21.23 -14.15
CA PHE A 599 2.14 -21.43 -15.52
C PHE A 599 3.66 -21.19 -15.62
N THR A 600 4.16 -20.20 -14.88
CA THR A 600 5.61 -19.93 -14.77
C THR A 600 6.33 -21.09 -14.07
N LEU A 601 5.77 -21.60 -12.96
CA LEU A 601 6.35 -22.71 -12.19
C LEU A 601 6.39 -24.02 -12.98
N TYR A 602 5.37 -24.30 -13.79
CA TYR A 602 5.33 -25.47 -14.66
C TYR A 602 6.11 -25.30 -15.98
N GLY A 603 6.63 -24.10 -16.24
CA GLY A 603 7.36 -23.78 -17.47
C GLY A 603 6.49 -23.86 -18.73
N TRP A 604 5.19 -23.62 -18.59
CA TRP A 604 4.26 -23.45 -19.72
C TRP A 604 4.37 -22.06 -20.33
N SER A 605 4.76 -21.07 -19.53
CA SER A 605 5.04 -19.69 -19.93
C SER A 605 6.31 -19.20 -19.23
N ASP A 606 6.97 -18.19 -19.80
CA ASP A 606 8.16 -17.61 -19.18
C ASP A 606 7.81 -16.56 -18.12
N ARG A 607 8.84 -16.01 -17.46
CA ARG A 607 8.68 -14.98 -16.43
C ARG A 607 8.06 -13.67 -16.96
N SER A 608 8.04 -13.44 -18.27
CA SER A 608 7.39 -12.25 -18.85
C SER A 608 5.87 -12.28 -18.69
N LEU A 609 5.28 -13.47 -18.45
CA LEU A 609 3.88 -13.59 -18.08
C LEU A 609 3.58 -12.86 -16.76
N LEU A 610 4.48 -12.94 -15.77
CA LEU A 610 4.33 -12.22 -14.51
C LEU A 610 4.49 -10.70 -14.67
N ALA A 611 5.16 -10.21 -15.70
CA ALA A 611 5.17 -8.77 -15.99
C ALA A 611 3.76 -8.26 -16.32
N SER A 612 2.92 -9.07 -16.99
CA SER A 612 1.52 -8.71 -17.25
C SER A 612 0.69 -8.60 -15.96
N TYR A 613 1.04 -9.33 -14.90
CA TYR A 613 0.38 -9.20 -13.60
C TYR A 613 0.60 -7.78 -13.02
N SER A 614 1.85 -7.30 -13.03
CA SER A 614 2.17 -5.94 -12.60
C SER A 614 1.38 -4.91 -13.43
N GLU A 615 1.43 -5.00 -14.76
CA GLU A 615 0.74 -4.04 -15.65
C GLU A 615 -0.77 -3.98 -15.42
N GLU A 616 -1.42 -5.14 -15.34
CA GLU A 616 -2.87 -5.23 -15.22
C GLU A 616 -3.34 -4.76 -13.84
N ARG A 617 -2.67 -5.20 -12.77
CA ARG A 617 -3.10 -4.93 -11.40
C ARG A 617 -2.69 -3.54 -10.90
N VAL A 618 -1.54 -3.02 -11.32
CA VAL A 618 -1.18 -1.61 -11.11
C VAL A 618 -2.11 -0.71 -11.91
N GLY A 619 -2.41 -1.06 -13.16
CA GLY A 619 -3.37 -0.33 -14.00
C GLY A 619 -4.75 -0.25 -13.34
N ALA A 620 -5.27 -1.39 -12.85
CA ALA A 620 -6.52 -1.46 -12.10
C ALA A 620 -6.49 -0.61 -10.81
N ALA A 621 -5.40 -0.66 -10.03
CA ALA A 621 -5.27 0.15 -8.83
C ALA A 621 -5.24 1.66 -9.14
N LYS A 622 -4.53 2.08 -10.20
CA LYS A 622 -4.49 3.49 -10.66
C LYS A 622 -5.86 3.96 -11.13
N GLU A 623 -6.58 3.15 -11.91
CA GLU A 623 -7.97 3.41 -12.31
C GLU A 623 -8.86 3.62 -11.08
N ILE A 624 -8.72 2.76 -10.06
CA ILE A 624 -9.44 2.92 -8.80
C ILE A 624 -9.10 4.24 -8.13
N ILE A 625 -7.81 4.56 -7.98
CA ILE A 625 -7.36 5.77 -7.29
C ILE A 625 -7.93 7.02 -7.98
N GLU A 626 -7.90 7.06 -9.32
CA GLU A 626 -8.46 8.16 -10.10
C GLU A 626 -9.98 8.30 -9.93
N GLU A 627 -10.73 7.20 -10.02
CA GLU A 627 -12.18 7.19 -9.84
C GLU A 627 -12.58 7.53 -8.40
N ALA A 628 -11.93 6.89 -7.42
CA ALA A 628 -12.25 7.00 -6.00
C ALA A 628 -11.93 8.38 -5.45
N GLY A 629 -11.01 9.13 -6.06
CA GLY A 629 -10.80 10.54 -5.77
C GLY A 629 -12.08 11.38 -5.94
N ARG A 630 -12.98 11.03 -6.87
CA ARG A 630 -14.26 11.76 -7.05
C ARG A 630 -15.20 11.52 -5.88
N SER A 631 -15.40 10.25 -5.51
CA SER A 631 -16.25 9.86 -4.37
C SER A 631 -15.71 10.41 -3.05
N THR A 632 -14.39 10.31 -2.84
CA THR A 632 -13.72 10.78 -1.62
C THR A 632 -13.83 12.31 -1.48
N ARG A 633 -13.71 13.06 -2.58
CA ARG A 633 -13.92 14.52 -2.59
C ARG A 633 -15.38 14.93 -2.29
N PHE A 634 -16.35 14.06 -2.56
CA PHE A 634 -17.75 14.30 -2.19
C PHE A 634 -18.02 13.93 -0.72
N MET A 635 -17.56 12.75 -0.28
CA MET A 635 -17.80 12.26 1.09
C MET A 635 -17.00 13.07 2.13
N THR A 636 -15.77 13.45 1.77
CA THR A 636 -14.86 14.25 2.60
C THR A 636 -14.30 15.43 1.80
N PRO A 637 -15.09 16.51 1.65
CA PRO A 637 -14.70 17.63 0.81
C PRO A 637 -13.46 18.35 1.39
N PRO A 638 -12.32 18.34 0.66
CA PRO A 638 -11.04 18.84 1.17
C PRO A 638 -10.95 20.37 1.16
N THR A 639 -11.75 21.05 0.33
CA THR A 639 -11.74 22.51 0.20
C THR A 639 -13.13 23.10 0.35
N THR A 640 -13.21 24.40 0.59
CA THR A 640 -14.49 25.14 0.62
C THR A 640 -15.27 24.98 -0.69
N GLY A 641 -14.61 25.00 -1.84
CA GLY A 641 -15.28 24.78 -3.14
C GLY A 641 -15.93 23.40 -3.26
N HIS A 642 -15.26 22.34 -2.80
CA HIS A 642 -15.85 20.99 -2.78
C HIS A 642 -17.02 20.90 -1.79
N ARG A 643 -16.94 21.58 -0.64
CA ARG A 643 -18.07 21.69 0.30
C ARG A 643 -19.27 22.37 -0.35
N THR A 644 -19.06 23.52 -0.99
CA THR A 644 -20.13 24.25 -1.70
C THR A 644 -20.77 23.39 -2.79
N MET A 645 -19.97 22.69 -3.61
CA MET A 645 -20.50 21.77 -4.62
C MET A 645 -21.34 20.66 -3.99
N ARG A 646 -20.81 20.00 -2.96
CA ARG A 646 -21.50 18.92 -2.25
C ARG A 646 -22.83 19.39 -1.67
N ASP A 647 -22.82 20.50 -0.95
CA ASP A 647 -23.98 21.03 -0.24
C ASP A 647 -25.05 21.51 -1.25
N ALA A 648 -24.64 22.04 -2.41
CA ALA A 648 -25.55 22.36 -3.51
C ALA A 648 -26.20 21.11 -4.11
N VAL A 649 -25.42 20.06 -4.39
CA VAL A 649 -25.93 18.78 -4.91
C VAL A 649 -26.93 18.16 -3.91
N LEU A 650 -26.57 18.10 -2.63
CA LEU A 650 -27.44 17.54 -1.59
C LEU A 650 -28.73 18.37 -1.43
N SER A 651 -28.63 19.70 -1.39
CA SER A 651 -29.80 20.57 -1.24
C SER A 651 -30.74 20.51 -2.43
N LEU A 652 -30.20 20.50 -3.66
CA LEU A 652 -31.02 20.35 -4.87
C LEU A 652 -31.70 18.98 -4.95
N SER A 653 -31.08 17.92 -4.42
CA SER A 653 -31.61 16.57 -4.47
C SER A 653 -32.92 16.36 -3.69
N ILE A 654 -33.28 17.29 -2.79
CA ILE A 654 -34.56 17.28 -2.07
C ILE A 654 -35.74 17.43 -3.04
N GLU A 655 -35.63 18.37 -3.97
CA GLU A 655 -36.72 18.73 -4.90
C GLU A 655 -36.49 18.17 -6.32
N ASN A 656 -35.26 17.76 -6.64
CA ASN A 656 -34.85 17.43 -8.01
C ASN A 656 -34.29 16.02 -8.11
N GLY A 657 -35.13 15.06 -8.48
CA GLY A 657 -34.75 13.63 -8.58
C GLY A 657 -33.58 13.35 -9.55
N PHE A 658 -33.39 14.17 -10.59
CA PHE A 658 -32.29 13.99 -11.55
C PHE A 658 -30.90 14.23 -10.93
N VAL A 659 -30.81 14.88 -9.76
CA VAL A 659 -29.57 15.19 -9.05
C VAL A 659 -29.06 13.98 -8.26
N GLY A 660 -29.97 13.07 -7.87
CA GLY A 660 -29.68 11.85 -7.10
C GLY A 660 -28.45 11.06 -7.58
N PRO A 661 -28.37 10.72 -8.88
CA PRO A 661 -27.24 9.99 -9.45
C PRO A 661 -25.88 10.70 -9.34
N LEU A 662 -25.82 12.03 -9.15
CA LEU A 662 -24.55 12.78 -9.12
C LEU A 662 -23.72 12.49 -7.87
N PHE A 663 -24.35 12.01 -6.80
CA PHE A 663 -23.69 11.59 -5.56
C PHE A 663 -23.81 10.08 -5.33
N HIS A 664 -24.20 9.34 -6.37
CA HIS A 664 -24.03 7.89 -6.42
C HIS A 664 -22.56 7.59 -6.67
N TRP A 665 -21.84 7.29 -5.60
CA TRP A 665 -20.43 6.90 -5.67
C TRP A 665 -20.32 5.49 -6.26
N ARG A 666 -19.51 5.35 -7.31
CA ARG A 666 -19.32 4.08 -8.04
C ARG A 666 -18.77 3.00 -7.09
N THR A 667 -19.58 1.97 -6.87
CA THR A 667 -19.19 0.74 -6.20
C THR A 667 -18.17 -0.03 -7.03
N SER A 668 -17.39 -0.87 -6.37
CA SER A 668 -16.36 -1.70 -7.00
C SER A 668 -16.97 -2.48 -8.16
N ARG A 669 -16.36 -2.35 -9.33
CA ARG A 669 -16.72 -3.09 -10.54
C ARG A 669 -15.57 -4.01 -10.92
N PRO A 670 -15.85 -5.09 -11.68
CA PRO A 670 -14.77 -5.87 -12.27
C PRO A 670 -13.92 -4.98 -13.19
N HIS A 671 -12.61 -5.19 -13.19
CA HIS A 671 -11.69 -4.44 -14.04
C HIS A 671 -11.70 -5.00 -15.46
N VAL A 672 -11.58 -4.09 -16.43
CA VAL A 672 -11.40 -4.43 -17.84
C VAL A 672 -9.96 -4.14 -18.19
N TYR A 673 -9.16 -5.18 -18.43
CA TYR A 673 -7.76 -5.06 -18.81
C TYR A 673 -7.61 -4.73 -20.30
N ALA A 674 -8.25 -3.64 -20.74
CA ALA A 674 -8.35 -3.27 -22.16
C ALA A 674 -6.99 -3.12 -22.86
N HIS A 675 -5.93 -2.80 -22.10
CA HIS A 675 -4.57 -2.59 -22.59
C HIS A 675 -3.62 -3.73 -22.25
N SER A 676 -4.13 -4.89 -21.81
CA SER A 676 -3.29 -6.04 -21.52
C SER A 676 -2.52 -6.48 -22.75
N ARG A 677 -1.23 -6.77 -22.56
CA ARG A 677 -0.38 -7.43 -23.57
C ARG A 677 -0.86 -8.83 -23.95
N LEU A 678 -1.70 -9.45 -23.12
CA LEU A 678 -2.26 -10.79 -23.34
C LEU A 678 -3.49 -10.77 -24.26
N ASN A 679 -4.07 -9.59 -24.50
CA ASN A 679 -5.19 -9.47 -25.43
C ASN A 679 -4.73 -9.61 -26.88
N ALA A 680 -5.63 -10.08 -27.74
CA ALA A 680 -5.43 -10.06 -29.18
C ALA A 680 -5.27 -8.63 -29.71
N ARG A 681 -4.60 -8.51 -30.86
CA ARG A 681 -4.46 -7.22 -31.59
C ARG A 681 -5.36 -7.15 -32.82
N ASP A 682 -5.68 -8.31 -33.41
CA ASP A 682 -6.37 -8.45 -34.70
C ASP A 682 -7.56 -9.43 -34.59
N ASP A 683 -8.38 -9.26 -33.56
CA ASP A 683 -9.62 -10.03 -33.37
C ASP A 683 -10.83 -9.35 -34.03
N ASP A 684 -12.04 -9.85 -33.80
CA ASP A 684 -13.28 -9.26 -34.34
C ASP A 684 -13.99 -8.36 -33.34
N GLN A 685 -13.34 -7.89 -32.28
CA GLN A 685 -13.97 -7.12 -31.21
C GLN A 685 -14.86 -5.98 -31.73
N ALA A 686 -14.43 -5.27 -32.78
CA ALA A 686 -15.17 -4.16 -33.38
C ALA A 686 -16.48 -4.57 -34.08
N LEU A 687 -16.67 -5.86 -34.41
CA LEU A 687 -17.86 -6.40 -35.08
C LEU A 687 -18.97 -6.82 -34.10
N PHE A 688 -18.65 -7.01 -32.83
CA PHE A 688 -19.63 -7.40 -31.80
C PHE A 688 -20.35 -6.17 -31.25
N LEU A 689 -21.69 -6.21 -31.28
CA LEU A 689 -22.55 -5.16 -30.71
C LEU A 689 -22.71 -5.28 -29.19
N GLU A 690 -22.63 -6.50 -28.67
CA GLU A 690 -22.84 -6.84 -27.26
C GLU A 690 -21.78 -7.87 -26.80
N GLY A 691 -21.84 -8.28 -25.53
CA GLY A 691 -20.94 -9.27 -24.94
C GLY A 691 -19.69 -8.69 -24.28
N PRO A 692 -18.95 -9.51 -23.52
CA PRO A 692 -17.73 -9.08 -22.86
C PRO A 692 -16.67 -8.72 -23.90
N VAL A 693 -16.06 -7.55 -23.72
CA VAL A 693 -14.93 -7.08 -24.54
C VAL A 693 -13.62 -7.69 -24.06
N ASP A 694 -12.58 -7.59 -24.87
CA ASP A 694 -11.21 -7.96 -24.52
C ASP A 694 -10.77 -7.30 -23.20
N GLY A 695 -10.16 -8.12 -22.36
CA GLY A 695 -9.77 -7.78 -21.00
C GLY A 695 -10.92 -7.73 -20.00
N ALA A 696 -12.18 -7.86 -20.39
CA ALA A 696 -13.30 -7.92 -19.44
C ALA A 696 -13.49 -9.35 -18.90
N PRO A 697 -13.93 -9.50 -17.64
CA PRO A 697 -14.31 -10.80 -17.14
C PRO A 697 -15.58 -11.29 -17.82
N ILE A 698 -15.66 -12.58 -18.05
CA ILE A 698 -16.82 -13.22 -18.65
C ILE A 698 -18.02 -13.21 -17.68
N PRO A 699 -19.26 -12.98 -18.17
CA PRO A 699 -20.44 -13.03 -17.31
C PRO A 699 -20.76 -14.47 -16.88
N ASN A 700 -21.08 -14.65 -15.59
CA ASN A 700 -21.59 -15.92 -15.07
C ASN A 700 -23.09 -16.03 -15.38
N VAL A 701 -23.44 -16.80 -16.40
CA VAL A 701 -24.81 -16.88 -16.94
C VAL A 701 -25.46 -18.19 -16.57
N LYS A 702 -26.75 -18.14 -16.24
CA LYS A 702 -27.59 -19.29 -15.95
C LYS A 702 -27.80 -20.17 -17.18
N LEU A 703 -27.51 -21.46 -17.03
CA LEU A 703 -27.76 -22.54 -18.00
C LEU A 703 -28.96 -23.40 -17.59
N GLY A 704 -29.20 -23.53 -16.28
CA GLY A 704 -30.28 -24.34 -15.70
C GLY A 704 -30.72 -23.86 -14.30
N LEU A 705 -31.54 -24.64 -13.59
CA LEU A 705 -32.18 -24.21 -12.33
C LEU A 705 -31.18 -23.82 -11.21
N ASP A 706 -30.04 -24.50 -11.14
CA ASP A 706 -28.90 -24.19 -10.24
C ASP A 706 -27.57 -24.51 -10.96
N ASP A 707 -27.56 -24.24 -12.27
CA ASP A 707 -26.43 -24.51 -13.15
C ASP A 707 -26.05 -23.24 -13.88
N PHE A 708 -24.81 -22.80 -13.70
CA PHE A 708 -24.28 -21.56 -14.24
C PHE A 708 -22.94 -21.81 -14.92
N LEU A 709 -22.60 -20.97 -15.90
CA LEU A 709 -21.39 -21.14 -16.71
C LEU A 709 -20.11 -21.32 -15.89
N LEU A 710 -19.93 -20.56 -14.80
CA LEU A 710 -18.72 -20.65 -13.98
C LEU A 710 -18.66 -21.89 -13.07
N ASP A 711 -19.72 -22.71 -13.02
CA ASP A 711 -19.73 -24.00 -12.32
C ASP A 711 -18.91 -25.04 -13.09
N HIS A 712 -18.77 -24.84 -14.40
CA HIS A 712 -18.01 -25.70 -15.31
C HIS A 712 -16.59 -25.17 -15.58
N TRP A 713 -16.18 -24.12 -14.86
CA TRP A 713 -14.90 -23.45 -15.07
C TRP A 713 -13.79 -24.09 -14.25
N ASP A 714 -12.68 -24.44 -14.90
CA ASP A 714 -11.49 -24.99 -14.26
C ASP A 714 -10.26 -24.09 -14.45
N GLU A 715 -9.08 -24.62 -14.11
CA GLU A 715 -7.78 -23.96 -14.20
C GLU A 715 -7.20 -23.83 -15.63
N SER A 716 -7.97 -24.19 -16.66
CA SER A 716 -7.52 -24.14 -18.05
C SER A 716 -7.62 -22.76 -18.68
N ILE A 717 -6.86 -22.55 -19.76
CA ILE A 717 -7.25 -21.57 -20.78
C ILE A 717 -8.46 -22.15 -21.53
N HIS A 718 -9.52 -21.39 -21.67
CA HIS A 718 -10.77 -21.86 -22.25
C HIS A 718 -10.98 -21.27 -23.65
N LEU A 719 -11.34 -22.12 -24.61
CA LEU A 719 -11.91 -21.73 -25.89
C LEU A 719 -13.42 -21.99 -25.84
N LEU A 720 -14.20 -20.93 -25.68
CA LEU A 720 -15.66 -20.97 -25.57
C LEU A 720 -16.26 -20.70 -26.96
N VAL A 721 -16.93 -21.70 -27.54
CA VAL A 721 -17.46 -21.66 -28.90
C VAL A 721 -18.99 -21.74 -28.87
N PHE A 722 -19.66 -20.70 -29.35
CA PHE A 722 -21.11 -20.69 -29.57
C PHE A 722 -21.39 -21.27 -30.95
N THR A 723 -22.05 -22.44 -31.02
CA THR A 723 -22.26 -23.14 -32.29
C THR A 723 -23.46 -24.09 -32.29
N GLU A 724 -24.14 -24.17 -33.43
CA GLU A 724 -25.16 -25.17 -33.74
C GLU A 724 -24.66 -26.30 -34.65
N ARG A 725 -23.36 -26.29 -34.97
CA ARG A 725 -22.72 -27.34 -35.78
C ARG A 725 -22.64 -28.64 -35.00
N GLU A 726 -22.68 -29.76 -35.71
CA GLU A 726 -22.50 -31.09 -35.11
C GLU A 726 -21.07 -31.35 -34.66
N ALA A 727 -20.10 -30.74 -35.35
CA ALA A 727 -18.68 -30.89 -35.08
C ALA A 727 -17.94 -29.55 -35.18
N LEU A 728 -16.92 -29.38 -34.35
CA LEU A 728 -16.00 -28.25 -34.40
C LEU A 728 -14.92 -28.45 -35.48
N PRO A 729 -14.27 -27.36 -35.95
CA PRO A 729 -13.18 -27.47 -36.93
C PRO A 729 -12.05 -28.39 -36.45
N ALA A 730 -11.71 -29.40 -37.26
CA ALA A 730 -10.73 -30.43 -36.91
C ALA A 730 -9.30 -29.89 -36.72
N ASP A 731 -8.97 -28.79 -37.38
CA ASP A 731 -7.70 -28.08 -37.25
C ASP A 731 -7.57 -27.37 -35.88
N VAL A 732 -8.66 -26.82 -35.36
CA VAL A 732 -8.73 -26.22 -34.02
C VAL A 732 -8.59 -27.31 -32.95
N THR A 733 -9.33 -28.41 -33.07
CA THR A 733 -9.22 -29.53 -32.11
C THR A 733 -7.82 -30.14 -32.13
N ALA A 734 -7.21 -30.31 -33.30
CA ALA A 734 -5.83 -30.77 -33.43
C ALA A 734 -4.79 -29.81 -32.82
N LEU A 735 -4.98 -28.48 -32.94
CA LEU A 735 -4.13 -27.50 -32.25
C LEU A 735 -4.17 -27.67 -30.73
N LEU A 736 -5.38 -27.75 -30.16
CA LEU A 736 -5.55 -27.88 -28.70
C LEU A 736 -4.98 -29.21 -28.19
N GLN A 737 -5.19 -30.32 -28.91
CA GLN A 737 -4.61 -31.62 -28.58
C GLN A 737 -3.07 -31.57 -28.55
N ARG A 738 -2.43 -30.91 -29.53
CA ARG A 738 -0.96 -30.75 -29.55
C ARG A 738 -0.44 -29.96 -28.34
N LEU A 739 -1.13 -28.91 -27.93
CA LEU A 739 -0.74 -28.11 -26.76
C LEU A 739 -0.96 -28.89 -25.45
N ARG A 740 -2.06 -29.63 -25.32
CA ARG A 740 -2.33 -30.51 -24.18
C ARG A 740 -1.31 -31.63 -24.04
N ALA A 741 -0.86 -32.21 -25.15
CA ALA A 741 0.20 -33.22 -25.15
C ALA A 741 1.52 -32.70 -24.53
N ARG A 742 1.67 -31.38 -24.39
CA ARG A 742 2.82 -30.72 -23.75
C ARG A 742 2.54 -30.27 -22.31
N GLY A 743 1.41 -30.69 -21.75
CA GLY A 743 0.97 -30.43 -20.39
C GLY A 743 0.20 -29.13 -20.19
N VAL A 744 -0.04 -28.33 -21.23
CA VAL A 744 -0.75 -27.05 -21.10
C VAL A 744 -2.24 -27.30 -20.79
N PRO A 745 -2.80 -26.72 -19.71
CA PRO A 745 -4.22 -26.90 -19.38
C PRO A 745 -5.06 -26.01 -20.31
N LEU A 746 -5.76 -26.67 -21.23
CA LEU A 746 -6.62 -26.04 -22.23
C LEU A 746 -7.94 -26.78 -22.26
N ARG A 747 -9.06 -26.07 -22.40
CA ARG A 747 -10.40 -26.66 -22.50
C ARG A 747 -11.21 -26.00 -23.60
N LEU A 748 -11.93 -26.81 -24.38
CA LEU A 748 -12.84 -26.37 -25.42
C LEU A 748 -14.26 -26.63 -24.94
N LEU A 749 -14.99 -25.54 -24.67
CA LEU A 749 -16.39 -25.57 -24.28
C LEU A 749 -17.26 -25.15 -25.46
N ALA A 750 -18.23 -25.98 -25.84
CA ALA A 750 -19.24 -25.62 -26.82
C ALA A 750 -20.54 -25.19 -26.12
N ILE A 751 -21.05 -24.01 -26.47
CA ILE A 751 -22.41 -23.56 -26.11
C ILE A 751 -23.31 -23.79 -27.32
N SER A 752 -24.37 -24.58 -27.15
CA SER A 752 -25.37 -24.84 -28.20
C SER A 752 -26.75 -24.37 -27.73
N LEU A 753 -27.68 -24.08 -28.62
CA LEU A 753 -29.07 -23.71 -28.35
C LEU A 753 -29.97 -24.93 -28.03
N GLY A 754 -29.40 -26.12 -27.80
CA GLY A 754 -30.18 -27.30 -27.46
C GLY A 754 -29.58 -28.65 -27.84
N ARG A 755 -28.33 -28.70 -28.34
CA ARG A 755 -27.60 -29.94 -28.56
C ARG A 755 -26.87 -30.36 -27.29
N ASP A 756 -27.07 -31.60 -26.85
CA ASP A 756 -26.36 -32.17 -25.71
C ASP A 756 -24.90 -32.53 -26.02
N HIS A 757 -24.54 -32.62 -27.31
CA HIS A 757 -23.20 -32.99 -27.74
C HIS A 757 -22.79 -32.27 -29.04
N VAL A 758 -21.57 -31.76 -29.04
CA VAL A 758 -20.85 -31.23 -30.21
C VAL A 758 -19.52 -31.96 -30.32
N GLU A 759 -19.31 -32.67 -31.44
CA GLU A 759 -18.10 -33.45 -31.69
C GLU A 759 -16.86 -32.54 -31.67
N GLY A 760 -15.82 -32.97 -30.93
CA GLY A 760 -14.57 -32.23 -30.78
C GLY A 760 -14.53 -31.25 -29.61
N ALA A 761 -15.65 -30.98 -28.94
CA ALA A 761 -15.66 -30.22 -27.68
C ALA A 761 -15.34 -31.16 -26.49
N ASP A 762 -14.69 -30.64 -25.44
CA ASP A 762 -14.48 -31.41 -24.21
C ASP A 762 -15.73 -31.43 -23.34
N LEU A 763 -16.54 -30.38 -23.43
CA LEU A 763 -17.82 -30.27 -22.77
C LEU A 763 -18.76 -29.44 -23.66
N THR A 764 -19.97 -29.95 -23.83
CA THR A 764 -21.07 -29.22 -24.46
C THR A 764 -22.04 -28.78 -23.37
N LEU A 765 -22.36 -27.49 -23.35
CA LEU A 765 -23.30 -26.88 -22.42
C LEU A 765 -24.52 -26.40 -23.22
N PRO A 766 -25.68 -27.06 -23.07
CA PRO A 766 -26.92 -26.59 -23.68
C PRO A 766 -27.38 -25.26 -23.08
N ASP A 767 -27.74 -24.31 -23.93
CA ASP A 767 -28.37 -23.03 -23.65
C ASP A 767 -29.71 -22.93 -24.40
N PRO A 768 -30.69 -23.78 -24.07
CA PRO A 768 -31.95 -23.90 -24.82
C PRO A 768 -32.76 -22.60 -24.88
N GLU A 769 -32.53 -21.70 -23.93
CA GLU A 769 -33.22 -20.41 -23.82
C GLU A 769 -32.42 -19.24 -24.42
N GLY A 770 -31.24 -19.53 -25.01
CA GLY A 770 -30.36 -18.54 -25.63
C GLY A 770 -29.91 -17.44 -24.66
N ARG A 771 -29.77 -17.74 -23.36
CA ARG A 771 -29.35 -16.80 -22.32
C ARG A 771 -27.88 -16.45 -22.47
N CYS A 772 -27.01 -17.47 -22.54
CA CYS A 772 -25.60 -17.30 -22.82
C CYS A 772 -25.39 -16.72 -24.21
N TRP A 773 -26.07 -17.26 -25.23
CA TRP A 773 -25.92 -16.82 -26.62
C TRP A 773 -26.12 -15.30 -26.76
N ARG A 774 -27.18 -14.76 -26.14
CA ARG A 774 -27.46 -13.31 -26.12
C ARG A 774 -26.46 -12.53 -25.26
N LYS A 775 -26.17 -12.98 -24.03
CA LYS A 775 -25.26 -12.25 -23.13
C LYS A 775 -23.82 -12.17 -23.65
N TYR A 776 -23.41 -13.08 -24.54
CA TYR A 776 -22.12 -13.06 -25.22
C TYR A 776 -22.20 -12.43 -26.63
N GLY A 777 -23.34 -11.85 -27.01
CA GLY A 777 -23.50 -11.20 -28.31
C GLY A 777 -23.19 -12.13 -29.50
N ALA A 778 -23.43 -13.44 -29.35
CA ALA A 778 -23.16 -14.40 -30.40
C ALA A 778 -24.16 -14.21 -31.56
N SER A 779 -23.65 -14.23 -32.79
CA SER A 779 -24.47 -14.09 -33.99
C SER A 779 -25.18 -15.40 -34.35
N VAL A 780 -26.01 -15.41 -35.40
CA VAL A 780 -26.59 -16.67 -35.93
C VAL A 780 -25.51 -17.64 -36.42
N ASP A 781 -24.38 -17.12 -36.89
CA ASP A 781 -23.24 -17.92 -37.36
C ASP A 781 -22.34 -18.41 -36.20
N GLY A 782 -22.67 -18.01 -34.96
CA GLY A 782 -21.94 -18.33 -33.74
C GLY A 782 -21.03 -17.19 -33.28
N ALA A 783 -20.13 -17.56 -32.37
CA ALA A 783 -19.02 -16.74 -31.86
C ALA A 783 -17.96 -17.64 -31.22
N THR A 784 -16.74 -17.14 -31.05
CA THR A 784 -15.66 -17.84 -30.37
C THR A 784 -14.92 -16.87 -29.46
N TYR A 785 -14.73 -17.26 -28.20
CA TYR A 785 -14.02 -16.48 -27.19
C TYR A 785 -12.83 -17.28 -26.69
N LEU A 786 -11.66 -16.65 -26.66
CA LEU A 786 -10.51 -17.17 -25.91
C LEU A 786 -10.51 -16.50 -24.54
N VAL A 787 -10.60 -17.30 -23.48
CA VAL A 787 -10.75 -16.84 -22.10
C VAL A 787 -9.62 -17.38 -21.24
N ARG A 788 -8.99 -16.49 -20.47
CA ARG A 788 -7.92 -16.79 -19.53
C ARG A 788 -8.44 -17.60 -18.33
N PRO A 789 -7.55 -18.29 -17.59
CA PRO A 789 -7.95 -19.02 -16.39
C PRO A 789 -8.58 -18.13 -15.29
N ASP A 790 -8.18 -16.85 -15.24
CA ASP A 790 -8.77 -15.83 -14.35
C ASP A 790 -10.10 -15.24 -14.87
N GLN A 791 -10.70 -15.87 -15.87
CA GLN A 791 -12.00 -15.55 -16.47
C GLN A 791 -12.03 -14.26 -17.30
N HIS A 792 -10.88 -13.68 -17.67
CA HIS A 792 -10.85 -12.52 -18.57
C HIS A 792 -10.78 -12.95 -20.03
N VAL A 793 -11.53 -12.25 -20.90
CA VAL A 793 -11.46 -12.44 -22.35
C VAL A 793 -10.10 -11.97 -22.86
N ALA A 794 -9.38 -12.84 -23.56
CA ALA A 794 -8.17 -12.47 -24.28
C ALA A 794 -8.45 -12.09 -25.74
N ALA A 795 -9.50 -12.67 -26.36
CA ALA A 795 -9.89 -12.37 -27.73
C ALA A 795 -11.32 -12.85 -28.02
N ARG A 796 -11.97 -12.25 -29.01
CA ARG A 796 -13.24 -12.74 -29.56
C ARG A 796 -13.34 -12.68 -31.08
N TRP A 797 -13.99 -13.68 -31.67
CA TRP A 797 -14.15 -13.84 -33.12
C TRP A 797 -15.58 -14.23 -33.49
N GLY A 798 -16.02 -13.78 -34.67
CA GLY A 798 -17.32 -14.21 -35.21
C GLY A 798 -17.32 -15.67 -35.67
N ASN A 799 -16.14 -16.26 -35.94
CA ASN A 799 -15.98 -17.64 -36.35
C ASN A 799 -14.80 -18.34 -35.63
N CYS A 800 -14.86 -19.67 -35.56
CA CYS A 800 -13.80 -20.49 -34.98
C CYS A 800 -12.79 -20.87 -36.06
N ALA A 801 -11.58 -20.27 -36.04
CA ALA A 801 -10.57 -20.49 -37.07
C ALA A 801 -9.15 -20.59 -36.48
N VAL A 802 -8.43 -21.68 -36.79
CA VAL A 802 -7.13 -22.01 -36.19
C VAL A 802 -6.06 -20.93 -36.38
N HIS A 803 -5.99 -20.33 -37.57
CA HIS A 803 -4.96 -19.34 -37.92
C HIS A 803 -5.10 -18.02 -37.15
N ARG A 804 -6.28 -17.76 -36.55
CA ARG A 804 -6.53 -16.59 -35.69
C ARG A 804 -6.34 -16.91 -34.21
N ILE A 805 -6.69 -18.13 -33.80
CA ILE A 805 -6.61 -18.59 -32.41
C ILE A 805 -5.14 -18.87 -32.02
N ALA A 806 -4.37 -19.54 -32.89
CA ALA A 806 -3.01 -19.97 -32.57
C ALA A 806 -2.10 -18.83 -32.10
N PRO A 807 -2.00 -17.67 -32.79
CA PRO A 807 -1.10 -16.59 -32.37
C PRO A 807 -1.43 -15.93 -31.03
N VAL A 808 -2.68 -16.04 -30.56
CA VAL A 808 -3.08 -15.52 -29.24
C VAL A 808 -2.76 -16.53 -28.15
N LEU A 809 -3.04 -17.83 -28.41
CA LEU A 809 -2.60 -18.90 -27.52
C LEU A 809 -1.08 -18.90 -27.32
N GLU A 810 -0.30 -18.64 -28.37
CA GLU A 810 1.16 -18.50 -28.30
C GLU A 810 1.64 -17.44 -27.31
N ARG A 811 0.90 -16.33 -27.17
CA ARG A 811 1.24 -15.29 -26.19
C ARG A 811 0.94 -15.71 -24.76
N LEU A 812 -0.09 -16.53 -24.57
CA LEU A 812 -0.44 -17.06 -23.27
C LEU A 812 0.51 -18.18 -22.85
N VAL A 813 1.03 -18.96 -23.80
CA VAL A 813 1.94 -20.10 -23.58
C VAL A 813 3.15 -20.06 -24.51
N ASN A 814 4.34 -19.82 -23.94
CA ASN A 814 5.59 -19.67 -24.69
C ASN A 814 6.17 -21.02 -25.13
N ARG A 815 5.41 -21.77 -25.93
CA ARG A 815 5.79 -23.11 -26.36
C ARG A 815 5.62 -23.42 -27.84
N LEU A 816 4.91 -22.69 -28.69
CA LEU A 816 4.74 -23.15 -30.10
C LEU A 816 5.99 -23.02 -31.00
N GLY A 817 7.08 -22.43 -30.50
CA GLY A 817 8.37 -22.39 -31.20
C GLY A 817 9.19 -23.68 -31.04
N GLU A 818 8.90 -24.69 -31.86
CA GLU A 818 9.84 -25.54 -32.61
C GLU A 818 9.04 -26.68 -33.27
N SER A 819 9.15 -26.79 -34.60
CA SER A 819 8.38 -27.63 -35.55
C SER A 819 6.95 -27.17 -35.91
N ALA A 820 6.89 -26.12 -36.73
CA ALA A 820 5.83 -25.92 -37.73
C ALA A 820 6.27 -26.51 -39.07
#